data_AF-X8JTP7-F1
#
_entry.id   AF-X8JTP7-F1
#
_cell.length_a   1.000
_cell.length_b   1.000
_cell.length_c   1.000
_cell.angle_alpha   90.00
_cell.angle_beta   90.00
_cell.angle_gamma   90.00
#
_symmetry.space_group_name_H-M   'P 1'
#
loop_
_entity.id
_entity.type
_entity.pdbx_description
1 polymer ?
#
loop_
_entity_poly.entity_id
_entity_poly.type
_entity_poly.pdbx_seq_one_letter_code
_entity_poly.pdbx_strand_id
1 'polypeptide(L)'
;MSTTLPLFWPLSSASTEERLDASVKLINGLEQFQDSKPVASAGSEDDSEEENSEEEDEDEDGADSSRKPKDDLNSEDVKYALRRLIRGLASPRESSRLGFSVALTELLTRLNTVDAAGIISSILEASVTSNSMKGQEIRDTLFARLFGLTAVTQSGLLFRTSRLTTSLSSPNQLGPPASSLAAYQTTITELFNLGDKKSWLRESSWWSIILALKHLYSTQGVEWKDEAVEWTFETIYRGDRAKEWTPEKLGLTLTLQDLAPEQPWKDILAPTFRNPVLVSSPNLPTIARILKETDDADETDVKNASGGAFKLQLHSVWNAILEAIKDGKCKASFAEFYRVCVDESLFAAISSPERKSWGFQVFERALAVMPPEEYQYLFTANFMRTWINHLSFPDRHLHKAAKKTASEIVKAVERNPGVGFSLVTHLQGAHGSQQFDRITRTKTVETILASTDIEGVKKYTESLVNQLREGAPSDVDPSEQDSKRRYVFDQLTALMRNGSIPKDDEWINSILELFILHGLFTVTKKNKNSGINLLHYVTKPPLSDTLRSACRAKLFTILGDLSSQTKVVKGESGESTRVTSSAADGELWITKATNIVGALEQDSSHVSLLAETEEEVAALRTRARKVLKAIRKKQDADDDASRGAELLISALLLETYNEEEDDIDVLESCLDATEKLFGLSKKSKTTEDDEHSPIDLLIDVIIGMLEKSSAFGKAVAIQAFSFLSGRVESSTIDLILLQLEQRDVNDPEDEEEEDAAEAIAEMAEDGQESEEDDSEDGSDDGSENEVDEDEELEVDPEFRKQVAEAMQVNGMTAIEDDDSDDSEGEVLLDDDQMMQLDDHLAKVFRAQAGNTKEKKGAQREATHFKIRMLDLVDVFLSKQPQSPLCAANRAPSHQPCRFGWSRRTPII
;
A
#
# COMPACT_ATOMS: atom_id res chain seq x y z
N MET A 1 6.24 39.46 -44.26
CA MET A 1 5.59 38.34 -43.54
C MET A 1 6.57 37.83 -42.50
N SER A 2 6.20 37.80 -41.23
CA SER A 2 7.11 37.44 -40.13
C SER A 2 7.63 36.01 -40.30
N THR A 3 8.95 35.85 -40.31
CA THR A 3 9.67 34.57 -40.45
C THR A 3 9.51 33.68 -39.22
N THR A 4 8.92 34.19 -38.13
CA THR A 4 8.75 33.50 -36.85
C THR A 4 7.42 32.73 -36.73
N LEU A 5 6.48 32.89 -37.66
CA LEU A 5 5.14 32.28 -37.58
C LEU A 5 5.16 30.74 -37.33
N PRO A 6 6.04 29.95 -37.98
CA PRO A 6 6.11 28.51 -37.74
C PRO A 6 6.48 28.12 -36.30
N LEU A 7 7.19 29.00 -35.58
CA LEU A 7 7.69 28.75 -34.23
C LEU A 7 6.59 28.87 -33.16
N PHE A 8 5.42 29.42 -33.49
CA PHE A 8 4.30 29.55 -32.55
C PHE A 8 3.41 28.31 -32.45
N TRP A 9 3.38 27.45 -33.48
CA TRP A 9 2.51 26.28 -33.49
C TRP A 9 2.85 25.26 -32.38
N PRO A 10 4.13 24.92 -32.16
CA PRO A 10 4.47 23.91 -31.15
C PRO A 10 4.34 24.41 -29.71
N LEU A 11 4.18 25.73 -29.48
CA LEU A 11 3.80 26.27 -28.16
C LEU A 11 2.45 25.75 -27.65
N SER A 12 1.60 25.25 -28.55
CA SER A 12 0.31 24.66 -28.22
C SER A 12 0.35 23.14 -28.06
N SER A 13 1.52 22.50 -28.18
CA SER A 13 1.67 21.05 -28.05
C SER A 13 1.21 20.56 -26.67
N ALA A 14 0.66 19.34 -26.60
CA ALA A 14 0.35 18.67 -25.34
C ALA A 14 1.63 18.27 -24.57
N SER A 15 2.73 18.02 -25.28
CA SER A 15 4.02 17.67 -24.67
C SER A 15 4.68 18.89 -24.02
N THR A 16 5.06 18.75 -22.75
CA THR A 16 5.77 19.80 -22.01
C THR A 16 7.15 20.09 -22.63
N GLU A 17 7.87 19.05 -23.05
CA GLU A 17 9.20 19.17 -23.64
C GLU A 17 9.15 19.95 -24.97
N GLU A 18 8.19 19.63 -25.83
CA GLU A 18 8.01 20.34 -27.11
C GLU A 18 7.66 21.82 -26.90
N ARG A 19 6.84 22.15 -25.89
CA ARG A 19 6.51 23.55 -25.58
C ARG A 19 7.73 24.33 -25.10
N LEU A 20 8.61 23.71 -24.30
CA LEU A 20 9.83 24.34 -23.80
C LEU A 20 10.83 24.56 -24.94
N ASP A 21 11.09 23.55 -25.77
CA ASP A 21 11.97 23.68 -26.94
C ASP A 21 11.47 24.75 -27.92
N ALA A 22 10.16 24.79 -28.18
CA ALA A 22 9.56 25.80 -29.04
C ALA A 22 9.69 27.22 -28.48
N SER A 23 9.55 27.37 -27.16
CA SER A 23 9.76 28.64 -26.47
C SER A 23 11.22 29.08 -26.63
N VAL A 24 12.19 28.20 -26.38
CA VAL A 24 13.63 28.50 -26.56
C VAL A 24 13.93 28.93 -28.00
N LYS A 25 13.44 28.19 -29.00
CA LYS A 25 13.64 28.52 -30.43
C LYS A 25 13.03 29.86 -30.81
N LEU A 26 11.82 30.14 -30.33
CA LEU A 26 11.14 31.41 -30.58
C LEU A 26 11.92 32.58 -29.97
N ILE A 27 12.31 32.49 -28.70
CA ILE A 27 13.02 33.57 -28.00
C ILE A 27 14.38 33.84 -28.65
N ASN A 28 15.17 32.81 -28.93
CA ASN A 28 16.48 32.97 -29.56
C ASN A 28 16.36 33.61 -30.96
N GLY A 29 15.32 33.26 -31.72
CA GLY A 29 15.04 33.90 -33.01
C GLY A 29 14.69 35.37 -32.84
N LEU A 30 13.82 35.70 -31.89
CA LEU A 30 13.40 37.08 -31.63
C LEU A 30 14.54 37.97 -31.14
N GLU A 31 15.47 37.45 -30.34
CA GLU A 31 16.68 38.17 -29.94
C GLU A 31 17.55 38.52 -31.15
N GLN A 32 17.78 37.56 -32.05
CA GLN A 32 18.53 37.82 -33.29
C GLN A 32 17.85 38.88 -34.17
N PHE A 33 16.52 38.89 -34.24
CA PHE A 33 15.76 39.91 -34.98
C PHE A 33 15.79 41.28 -34.28
N GLN A 34 15.89 41.31 -32.96
CA GLN A 34 16.03 42.54 -32.20
C GLN A 34 17.44 43.14 -32.37
N ASP A 35 18.48 42.31 -32.34
CA ASP A 35 19.89 42.73 -32.51
C ASP A 35 20.21 43.16 -33.95
N SER A 36 19.53 42.59 -34.95
CA SER A 36 19.73 42.90 -36.37
C SER A 36 18.98 44.15 -36.85
N LYS A 37 18.23 44.84 -35.97
CA LYS A 37 17.57 46.11 -36.30
C LYS A 37 18.62 47.20 -36.56
N PRO A 38 18.63 47.83 -37.76
CA PRO A 38 19.64 48.83 -38.09
C PRO A 38 19.49 50.09 -37.22
N VAL A 39 20.63 50.55 -36.70
CA VAL A 39 20.76 51.83 -35.99
C VAL A 39 20.49 52.96 -36.98
N ALA A 40 19.38 53.70 -36.83
CA ALA A 40 19.11 54.85 -37.67
C ALA A 40 20.25 55.88 -37.53
N SER A 41 20.84 56.29 -38.66
CA SER A 41 21.82 57.37 -38.72
C SER A 41 21.16 58.69 -38.34
N ALA A 42 21.74 59.42 -37.40
CA ALA A 42 21.34 60.78 -37.09
C ALA A 42 21.51 61.66 -38.35
N GLY A 43 20.40 62.07 -38.96
CA GLY A 43 20.39 63.06 -40.02
C GLY A 43 19.39 62.78 -41.15
N SER A 44 18.12 63.14 -40.93
CA SER A 44 17.26 63.72 -41.98
C SER A 44 16.03 64.33 -41.29
N GLU A 45 16.06 65.65 -41.18
CA GLU A 45 14.90 66.51 -40.97
C GLU A 45 13.89 66.32 -42.12
N ASP A 46 12.60 66.52 -41.81
CA ASP A 46 11.47 66.80 -42.71
C ASP A 46 11.29 65.95 -43.98
N ASP A 47 10.25 65.11 -43.97
CA ASP A 47 9.13 65.20 -44.94
C ASP A 47 8.14 64.07 -44.64
N SER A 48 7.07 64.37 -43.91
CA SER A 48 5.86 63.54 -43.90
C SER A 48 4.81 64.23 -44.75
N GLU A 49 4.66 63.77 -45.99
CA GLU A 49 3.55 64.13 -46.86
C GLU A 49 2.22 63.65 -46.24
N GLU A 50 1.31 64.61 -46.13
CA GLU A 50 -0.11 64.44 -45.84
C GLU A 50 -0.78 63.63 -46.96
N GLU A 51 -1.52 62.58 -46.61
CA GLU A 51 -2.74 62.22 -47.35
C GLU A 51 -3.91 62.06 -46.39
N ASN A 52 -4.91 62.89 -46.67
CA ASN A 52 -6.11 63.22 -45.92
C ASN A 52 -7.25 62.20 -46.19
N SER A 53 -8.04 61.89 -45.15
CA SER A 53 -9.49 61.72 -45.26
C SER A 53 -10.14 61.77 -43.86
N GLU A 54 -10.57 62.98 -43.44
CA GLU A 54 -11.95 63.38 -43.05
C GLU A 54 -12.91 62.23 -42.62
N GLU A 55 -13.69 62.25 -41.53
CA GLU A 55 -14.38 63.30 -40.76
C GLU A 55 -14.82 62.77 -39.36
N GLU A 56 -14.77 63.67 -38.36
CA GLU A 56 -15.71 63.97 -37.25
C GLU A 56 -16.26 62.90 -36.28
N ASP A 57 -15.95 63.06 -34.97
CA ASP A 57 -16.91 63.54 -33.96
C ASP A 57 -16.15 64.04 -32.69
N GLU A 58 -16.41 65.29 -32.32
CA GLU A 58 -15.93 65.96 -31.12
C GLU A 58 -16.88 65.66 -29.95
N ASP A 59 -16.35 65.21 -28.82
CA ASP A 59 -16.89 65.51 -27.49
C ASP A 59 -15.72 65.61 -26.49
N GLU A 60 -15.47 66.83 -26.02
CA GLU A 60 -14.55 67.18 -24.93
C GLU A 60 -15.10 66.66 -23.59
N ASP A 61 -14.34 65.80 -22.90
CA ASP A 61 -14.20 65.88 -21.44
C ASP A 61 -12.88 65.21 -21.00
N GLY A 62 -12.04 65.97 -20.30
CA GLY A 62 -10.64 65.65 -20.05
C GLY A 62 -10.41 64.54 -19.01
N ALA A 63 -9.63 63.53 -19.40
CA ALA A 63 -8.82 62.71 -18.50
C ALA A 63 -7.66 62.04 -19.28
N ASP A 64 -6.43 62.41 -18.89
CA ASP A 64 -5.11 61.80 -19.09
C ASP A 64 -4.94 60.75 -20.22
N SER A 65 -4.20 61.16 -21.28
CA SER A 65 -3.89 60.34 -22.45
C SER A 65 -3.14 59.05 -22.07
N SER A 66 -3.67 57.93 -22.52
CA SER A 66 -3.03 56.61 -22.51
C SER A 66 -1.63 56.65 -23.14
N ARG A 67 -0.59 56.48 -22.31
CA ARG A 67 0.78 56.22 -22.80
C ARG A 67 0.81 54.87 -23.51
N LYS A 68 0.61 54.87 -24.83
CA LYS A 68 0.98 53.75 -25.69
C LYS A 68 2.49 53.45 -25.51
N PRO A 69 2.92 52.18 -25.55
CA PRO A 69 4.33 51.84 -25.54
C PRO A 69 5.03 52.61 -26.67
N LYS A 70 6.21 53.17 -26.42
CA LYS A 70 6.99 53.87 -27.46
C LYS A 70 7.35 52.86 -28.55
N ASP A 71 6.52 52.79 -29.57
CA ASP A 71 6.47 51.73 -30.57
C ASP A 71 7.71 51.67 -31.49
N ASP A 72 8.63 52.64 -31.45
CA ASP A 72 9.72 52.70 -32.43
C ASP A 72 10.99 51.92 -32.08
N LEU A 73 11.08 51.25 -30.91
CA LEU A 73 12.33 50.62 -30.46
C LEU A 73 12.41 49.11 -30.69
N ASN A 74 11.29 48.40 -30.80
CA ASN A 74 11.25 46.96 -31.09
C ASN A 74 11.30 46.67 -32.59
N SER A 75 11.84 45.51 -32.99
CA SER A 75 11.69 45.01 -34.36
C SER A 75 10.24 44.64 -34.64
N GLU A 76 9.83 44.63 -35.93
CA GLU A 76 8.46 44.26 -36.31
C GLU A 76 8.11 42.82 -35.87
N ASP A 77 9.09 41.91 -35.86
CA ASP A 77 8.92 40.55 -35.36
C ASP A 77 8.71 40.49 -33.84
N VAL A 78 9.43 41.30 -33.05
CA VAL A 78 9.22 41.39 -31.59
C VAL A 78 7.86 42.01 -31.27
N LYS A 79 7.44 43.05 -31.99
CA LYS A 79 6.09 43.65 -31.84
C LYS A 79 5.00 42.65 -32.18
N TYR A 80 5.20 41.89 -33.27
CA TYR A 80 4.28 40.84 -33.67
C TYR A 80 4.20 39.74 -32.61
N ALA A 81 5.36 39.30 -32.10
CA ALA A 81 5.44 38.28 -31.06
C ALA A 81 4.76 38.72 -29.77
N LEU A 82 5.03 39.93 -29.24
CA LEU A 82 4.36 40.43 -28.04
C LEU A 82 2.83 40.43 -28.20
N ARG A 83 2.30 40.99 -29.30
CA ARG A 83 0.86 41.00 -29.58
C ARG A 83 0.29 39.58 -29.70
N ARG A 84 1.01 38.68 -30.36
CA ARG A 84 0.58 37.29 -30.58
C ARG A 84 0.62 36.47 -29.29
N LEU A 85 1.64 36.64 -28.47
CA LEU A 85 1.79 35.97 -27.18
C LEU A 85 0.69 36.42 -26.22
N ILE A 86 0.47 37.74 -26.09
CA ILE A 86 -0.59 38.31 -25.23
C ILE A 86 -1.98 37.83 -25.68
N ARG A 87 -2.30 37.88 -26.97
CA ARG A 87 -3.58 37.37 -27.49
C ARG A 87 -3.72 35.86 -27.33
N GLY A 88 -2.61 35.12 -27.42
CA GLY A 88 -2.57 33.67 -27.25
C GLY A 88 -2.92 33.19 -25.84
N LEU A 89 -2.83 34.06 -24.83
CA LEU A 89 -3.22 33.75 -23.45
C LEU A 89 -4.72 33.48 -23.28
N ALA A 90 -5.56 34.02 -24.17
CA ALA A 90 -7.01 33.78 -24.21
C ALA A 90 -7.39 32.53 -25.02
N SER A 91 -6.43 31.65 -25.31
CA SER A 91 -6.72 30.40 -26.02
C SER A 91 -7.63 29.48 -25.18
N PRO A 92 -8.62 28.81 -25.80
CA PRO A 92 -9.45 27.82 -25.11
C PRO A 92 -8.67 26.56 -24.72
N ARG A 93 -7.52 26.30 -25.35
CA ARG A 93 -6.68 25.12 -25.08
C ARG A 93 -5.74 25.40 -23.90
N GLU A 94 -5.75 24.51 -22.91
CA GLU A 94 -4.94 24.68 -21.69
C GLU A 94 -3.43 24.66 -22.00
N SER A 95 -2.99 23.71 -22.83
CA SER A 95 -1.59 23.59 -23.27
C SER A 95 -1.08 24.85 -23.96
N SER A 96 -1.92 25.47 -24.81
CA SER A 96 -1.63 26.76 -25.43
C SER A 96 -1.43 27.84 -24.39
N ARG A 97 -2.35 28.02 -23.43
CA ARG A 97 -2.23 29.07 -22.41
C ARG A 97 -0.92 28.97 -21.64
N LEU A 98 -0.51 27.76 -21.27
CA LEU A 98 0.77 27.50 -20.61
C LEU A 98 1.96 27.86 -21.50
N GLY A 99 2.00 27.38 -22.74
CA GLY A 99 3.11 27.67 -23.67
C GLY A 99 3.25 29.15 -24.00
N PHE A 100 2.13 29.85 -24.26
CA PHE A 100 2.10 31.29 -24.52
C PHE A 100 2.54 32.10 -23.29
N SER A 101 2.13 31.69 -22.07
CA SER A 101 2.52 32.35 -20.82
C SER A 101 4.01 32.21 -20.53
N VAL A 102 4.58 31.01 -20.70
CA VAL A 102 6.02 30.75 -20.52
C VAL A 102 6.85 31.54 -21.53
N ALA A 103 6.49 31.49 -22.82
CA ALA A 103 7.17 32.26 -23.85
C ALA A 103 7.09 33.77 -23.61
N LEU A 104 5.93 34.29 -23.17
CA LEU A 104 5.79 35.71 -22.81
C LEU A 104 6.68 36.07 -21.62
N THR A 105 6.67 35.26 -20.56
CA THR A 105 7.51 35.48 -19.37
C THR A 105 8.98 35.56 -19.75
N GLU A 106 9.47 34.59 -20.53
CA GLU A 106 10.87 34.55 -20.94
C GLU A 106 11.25 35.73 -21.87
N LEU A 107 10.37 36.08 -22.81
CA LEU A 107 10.58 37.25 -23.67
C LEU A 107 10.72 38.53 -22.84
N LEU A 108 9.82 38.75 -21.87
CA LEU A 108 9.85 39.93 -21.00
C LEU A 108 11.09 39.96 -20.10
N THR A 109 11.60 38.80 -19.67
CA THR A 109 12.84 38.69 -18.89
C THR A 109 14.04 39.28 -19.64
N ARG A 110 14.11 39.09 -20.97
CA ARG A 110 15.26 39.48 -21.79
C ARG A 110 15.12 40.83 -22.48
N LEU A 111 13.90 41.30 -22.73
CA LEU A 111 13.65 42.59 -23.39
C LEU A 111 13.87 43.79 -22.45
N ASN A 112 14.77 44.70 -22.79
CA ASN A 112 15.02 45.97 -22.08
C ASN A 112 14.39 47.21 -22.75
N THR A 113 13.51 46.99 -23.73
CA THR A 113 12.89 48.03 -24.57
C THR A 113 11.43 48.31 -24.21
N VAL A 114 10.84 47.50 -23.33
CA VAL A 114 9.43 47.60 -22.91
C VAL A 114 9.33 47.88 -21.42
N ASP A 115 8.39 48.72 -21.02
CA ASP A 115 8.07 48.99 -19.62
C ASP A 115 6.90 48.14 -19.11
N ALA A 116 6.83 47.96 -17.80
CA ALA A 116 5.77 47.22 -17.14
C ALA A 116 4.39 47.83 -17.46
N ALA A 117 4.26 49.16 -17.41
CA ALA A 117 2.99 49.85 -17.65
C ALA A 117 2.43 49.56 -19.06
N GLY A 118 3.24 49.68 -20.11
CA GLY A 118 2.80 49.41 -21.48
C GLY A 118 2.37 47.96 -21.71
N ILE A 119 3.09 47.00 -21.12
CA ILE A 119 2.73 45.58 -21.22
C ILE A 119 1.45 45.27 -20.44
N ILE A 120 1.29 45.81 -19.23
CA ILE A 120 0.07 45.67 -18.43
C ILE A 120 -1.13 46.23 -19.20
N SER A 121 -1.03 47.45 -19.74
CA SER A 121 -2.09 48.03 -20.57
C SER A 121 -2.45 47.14 -21.76
N SER A 122 -1.44 46.61 -22.47
CA SER A 122 -1.66 45.68 -23.59
C SER A 122 -2.40 44.40 -23.17
N ILE A 123 -2.10 43.86 -21.98
CA ILE A 123 -2.79 42.69 -21.41
C ILE A 123 -4.23 43.05 -21.05
N LEU A 124 -4.47 44.21 -20.42
CA LEU A 124 -5.80 44.64 -20.02
C LEU A 124 -6.72 44.89 -21.22
N GLU A 125 -6.20 45.53 -22.26
CA GLU A 125 -6.88 45.75 -23.55
C GLU A 125 -7.21 44.42 -24.25
N ALA A 126 -6.27 43.47 -24.25
CA ALA A 126 -6.49 42.15 -24.85
C ALA A 126 -7.43 41.25 -24.01
N SER A 127 -7.74 41.61 -22.76
CA SER A 127 -8.52 40.80 -21.82
C SER A 127 -9.82 41.49 -21.34
N VAL A 128 -10.43 42.32 -22.18
CA VAL A 128 -11.71 42.95 -21.88
C VAL A 128 -12.85 41.94 -21.97
N THR A 129 -13.67 41.84 -20.93
CA THR A 129 -14.88 41.01 -20.93
C THR A 129 -16.12 41.85 -21.25
N SER A 130 -16.95 41.43 -22.20
CA SER A 130 -18.26 42.02 -22.50
C SER A 130 -19.41 41.09 -22.08
N ASN A 131 -20.56 41.66 -21.73
CA ASN A 131 -21.78 40.91 -21.39
C ASN A 131 -22.34 40.10 -22.58
N SER A 132 -21.91 40.39 -23.81
CA SER A 132 -22.28 39.64 -25.02
C SER A 132 -21.45 38.37 -25.24
N MET A 133 -20.37 38.17 -24.47
CA MET A 133 -19.47 37.02 -24.63
C MET A 133 -20.05 35.75 -24.03
N LYS A 134 -19.72 34.60 -24.62
CA LYS A 134 -20.13 33.30 -24.07
C LYS A 134 -19.36 32.99 -22.78
N GLY A 135 -19.93 32.14 -21.92
CA GLY A 135 -19.32 31.78 -20.64
C GLY A 135 -17.89 31.23 -20.74
N GLN A 136 -17.61 30.42 -21.77
CA GLN A 136 -16.26 29.90 -22.05
C GLN A 136 -15.30 31.01 -22.49
N GLU A 137 -15.72 31.92 -23.37
CA GLU A 137 -14.90 33.05 -23.82
C GLU A 137 -14.57 34.00 -22.65
N ILE A 138 -15.54 34.25 -21.76
CA ILE A 138 -15.32 35.00 -20.52
C ILE A 138 -14.26 34.29 -19.66
N ARG A 139 -14.38 32.96 -19.49
CA ARG A 139 -13.42 32.17 -18.71
C ARG A 139 -12.01 32.27 -19.29
N ASP A 140 -11.86 32.08 -20.59
CA ASP A 140 -10.55 32.14 -21.28
C ASP A 140 -9.93 33.54 -21.20
N THR A 141 -10.76 34.59 -21.29
CA THR A 141 -10.34 35.99 -21.15
C THR A 141 -9.85 36.30 -19.73
N LEU A 142 -10.53 35.79 -18.69
CA LEU A 142 -10.10 35.96 -17.31
C LEU A 142 -8.79 35.22 -17.02
N PHE A 143 -8.62 34.01 -17.59
CA PHE A 143 -7.33 33.32 -17.54
C PHE A 143 -6.24 34.11 -18.24
N ALA A 144 -6.53 34.73 -19.38
CA ALA A 144 -5.57 35.55 -20.11
C ALA A 144 -5.05 36.70 -19.25
N ARG A 145 -5.95 37.40 -18.53
CA ARG A 145 -5.58 38.46 -17.60
C ARG A 145 -4.72 37.92 -16.46
N LEU A 146 -5.13 36.82 -15.81
CA LEU A 146 -4.36 36.21 -14.73
C LEU A 146 -2.95 35.83 -15.21
N PHE A 147 -2.83 34.99 -16.25
CA PHE A 147 -1.54 34.53 -16.76
C PHE A 147 -0.66 35.68 -17.24
N GLY A 148 -1.23 36.71 -17.88
CA GLY A 148 -0.49 37.89 -18.32
C GLY A 148 0.11 38.67 -17.15
N LEU A 149 -0.67 38.97 -16.12
CA LEU A 149 -0.18 39.68 -14.93
C LEU A 149 0.85 38.84 -14.15
N THR A 150 0.64 37.52 -14.08
CA THR A 150 1.60 36.58 -13.50
C THR A 150 2.90 36.56 -14.30
N ALA A 151 2.86 36.58 -15.64
CA ALA A 151 4.05 36.61 -16.51
C ALA A 151 4.87 37.90 -16.34
N VAL A 152 4.20 39.06 -16.21
CA VAL A 152 4.87 40.35 -15.91
C VAL A 152 5.57 40.31 -14.54
N THR A 153 4.97 39.63 -13.57
CA THR A 153 5.55 39.44 -12.23
C THR A 153 6.75 38.48 -12.27
N GLN A 154 6.58 37.30 -12.88
CA GLN A 154 7.60 36.25 -12.95
C GLN A 154 8.83 36.66 -13.76
N SER A 155 8.65 37.45 -14.82
CA SER A 155 9.76 37.99 -15.63
C SER A 155 10.60 39.04 -14.90
N GLY A 156 10.18 39.48 -13.72
CA GLY A 156 10.82 40.54 -12.95
C GLY A 156 10.64 41.94 -13.54
N LEU A 157 9.92 42.09 -14.67
CA LEU A 157 9.68 43.38 -15.31
C LEU A 157 9.01 44.38 -14.36
N LEU A 158 8.09 43.90 -13.52
CA LEU A 158 7.36 44.72 -12.54
C LEU A 158 8.26 45.38 -11.49
N PHE A 159 9.46 44.83 -11.24
CA PHE A 159 10.40 45.30 -10.20
C PHE A 159 11.73 45.77 -10.78
N ARG A 160 11.81 45.85 -12.12
CA ARG A 160 13.06 46.10 -12.82
C ARG A 160 13.58 47.51 -12.53
N THR A 161 14.81 47.56 -12.02
CA THR A 161 15.51 48.80 -11.67
C THR A 161 16.32 49.38 -12.84
N SER A 162 16.58 48.57 -13.87
CA SER A 162 17.19 49.07 -15.09
C SER A 162 16.26 50.03 -15.83
N ARG A 163 16.87 50.99 -16.50
CA ARG A 163 16.14 51.95 -17.35
C ARG A 163 16.04 51.40 -18.77
N LEU A 164 14.98 51.79 -19.46
CA LEU A 164 14.76 51.37 -20.84
C LEU A 164 15.84 51.92 -21.75
N THR A 165 16.22 51.13 -22.76
CA THR A 165 17.09 51.58 -23.84
C THR A 165 16.36 52.61 -24.69
N THR A 166 16.79 53.89 -24.70
CA THR A 166 16.15 54.94 -25.52
C THR A 166 16.67 55.04 -26.94
N SER A 167 17.84 54.46 -27.22
CA SER A 167 18.44 54.44 -28.55
C SER A 167 19.40 53.27 -28.67
N LEU A 168 19.28 52.50 -29.75
CA LEU A 168 20.26 51.45 -30.11
C LEU A 168 21.64 52.05 -30.44
N SER A 169 21.69 53.33 -30.81
CA SER A 169 22.91 54.08 -31.14
C SER A 169 23.63 54.67 -29.93
N SER A 170 22.99 54.74 -28.76
CA SER A 170 23.53 55.40 -27.55
C SER A 170 23.04 54.70 -26.28
N PRO A 171 23.65 53.56 -25.90
CA PRO A 171 23.21 52.72 -24.78
C PRO A 171 23.30 53.39 -23.40
N ASN A 172 24.10 54.46 -23.27
CA ASN A 172 24.37 55.14 -22.00
C ASN A 172 23.39 56.30 -21.69
N GLN A 173 22.42 56.58 -22.57
CA GLN A 173 21.40 57.59 -22.31
C GLN A 173 20.29 56.96 -21.44
N LEU A 174 20.11 57.47 -20.22
CA LEU A 174 19.13 56.95 -19.26
C LEU A 174 17.70 57.19 -19.76
N GLY A 175 16.99 56.12 -20.12
CA GLY A 175 15.58 56.16 -20.47
C GLY A 175 14.61 56.35 -19.31
N PRO A 176 13.30 56.22 -19.56
CA PRO A 176 12.32 56.10 -18.48
C PRO A 176 12.57 54.81 -17.67
N PRO A 177 12.14 54.77 -16.40
CA PRO A 177 12.25 53.56 -15.59
C PRO A 177 11.38 52.45 -16.21
N ALA A 178 11.89 51.21 -16.20
CA ALA A 178 11.14 50.06 -16.73
C ALA A 178 9.95 49.66 -15.84
N SER A 179 9.96 50.06 -14.57
CA SER A 179 8.90 49.79 -13.59
C SER A 179 8.51 51.07 -12.84
N SER A 180 7.30 51.09 -12.29
CA SER A 180 6.78 52.22 -11.50
C SER A 180 5.81 51.73 -10.43
N LEU A 181 5.63 52.55 -9.39
CA LEU A 181 4.63 52.29 -8.33
C LEU A 181 3.23 52.11 -8.93
N ALA A 182 2.84 52.94 -9.90
CA ALA A 182 1.54 52.86 -10.55
C ALA A 182 1.35 51.50 -11.25
N ALA A 183 2.35 50.99 -11.98
CA ALA A 183 2.29 49.68 -12.63
C ALA A 183 2.12 48.54 -11.60
N TYR A 184 2.82 48.62 -10.47
CA TYR A 184 2.65 47.69 -9.35
C TYR A 184 1.22 47.75 -8.78
N GLN A 185 0.74 48.94 -8.43
CA GLN A 185 -0.60 49.16 -7.87
C GLN A 185 -1.70 48.67 -8.81
N THR A 186 -1.59 48.95 -10.11
CA THR A 186 -2.52 48.45 -11.13
C THR A 186 -2.50 46.92 -11.19
N THR A 187 -1.31 46.29 -11.19
CA THR A 187 -1.19 44.83 -11.24
C THR A 187 -1.88 44.17 -10.04
N ILE A 188 -1.59 44.64 -8.82
CA ILE A 188 -2.16 44.09 -7.59
C ILE A 188 -3.68 44.34 -7.53
N THR A 189 -4.14 45.53 -7.92
CA THR A 189 -5.57 45.86 -7.97
C THR A 189 -6.32 44.96 -8.94
N GLU A 190 -5.77 44.73 -10.13
CA GLU A 190 -6.39 43.86 -11.13
C GLU A 190 -6.42 42.39 -10.70
N LEU A 191 -5.39 41.91 -9.98
CA LEU A 191 -5.40 40.57 -9.39
C LEU A 191 -6.47 40.44 -8.29
N PHE A 192 -6.66 41.46 -7.45
CA PHE A 192 -7.76 41.47 -6.50
C PHE A 192 -9.13 41.45 -7.20
N ASN A 193 -9.32 42.31 -8.21
CA ASN A 193 -10.55 42.37 -9.00
C ASN A 193 -10.87 41.02 -9.65
N LEU A 194 -9.86 40.30 -10.15
CA LEU A 194 -10.02 38.95 -10.71
C LEU A 194 -10.51 37.94 -9.65
N GLY A 195 -9.87 37.92 -8.48
CA GLY A 195 -10.20 37.01 -7.39
C GLY A 195 -11.58 37.26 -6.75
N ASP A 196 -12.03 38.52 -6.77
CA ASP A 196 -13.38 38.89 -6.29
C ASP A 196 -14.46 38.55 -7.33
N LYS A 197 -14.14 38.74 -8.61
CA LYS A 197 -15.09 38.50 -9.71
C LYS A 197 -15.49 37.02 -9.82
N LYS A 198 -14.56 36.09 -9.55
CA LYS A 198 -14.81 34.63 -9.60
C LYS A 198 -14.00 33.89 -8.53
N SER A 199 -14.71 33.13 -7.67
CA SER A 199 -14.11 32.34 -6.58
C SER A 199 -13.04 31.34 -7.05
N TRP A 200 -13.23 30.69 -8.20
CA TRP A 200 -12.26 29.73 -8.75
C TRP A 200 -10.94 30.36 -9.24
N LEU A 201 -10.86 31.69 -9.38
CA LEU A 201 -9.61 32.42 -9.66
C LEU A 201 -8.95 33.00 -8.40
N ARG A 202 -9.66 33.01 -7.27
CA ARG A 202 -9.23 33.70 -6.05
C ARG A 202 -7.88 33.21 -5.57
N GLU A 203 -7.74 31.91 -5.34
CA GLU A 203 -6.49 31.30 -4.90
C GLU A 203 -5.31 31.66 -5.82
N SER A 204 -5.44 31.48 -7.14
CA SER A 204 -4.36 31.76 -8.09
C SER A 204 -4.02 33.26 -8.19
N SER A 205 -5.01 34.13 -8.03
CA SER A 205 -4.81 35.58 -8.05
C SER A 205 -4.03 36.03 -6.82
N TRP A 206 -4.42 35.55 -5.64
CA TRP A 206 -3.71 35.83 -4.39
C TRP A 206 -2.33 35.19 -4.34
N TRP A 207 -2.16 34.00 -4.91
CA TRP A 207 -0.83 33.41 -5.10
C TRP A 207 0.08 34.30 -5.95
N SER A 208 -0.45 34.91 -7.02
CA SER A 208 0.30 35.87 -7.85
C SER A 208 0.66 37.15 -7.09
N ILE A 209 -0.21 37.61 -6.18
CA ILE A 209 0.08 38.74 -5.27
C ILE A 209 1.20 38.37 -4.28
N ILE A 210 1.14 37.18 -3.68
CA ILE A 210 2.20 36.67 -2.80
C ILE A 210 3.53 36.59 -3.55
N LEU A 211 3.50 36.12 -4.80
CA LEU A 211 4.68 36.07 -5.67
C LEU A 211 5.24 37.47 -5.94
N ALA A 212 4.38 38.43 -6.28
CA ALA A 212 4.78 39.82 -6.50
C ALA A 212 5.45 40.43 -5.26
N LEU A 213 4.89 40.19 -4.07
CA LEU A 213 5.49 40.64 -2.82
C LEU A 213 6.83 39.96 -2.55
N LYS A 214 6.94 38.64 -2.72
CA LYS A 214 8.22 37.93 -2.58
C LYS A 214 9.31 38.53 -3.49
N HIS A 215 8.97 38.82 -4.75
CA HIS A 215 9.89 39.47 -5.68
C HIS A 215 10.24 40.92 -5.29
N LEU A 216 9.27 41.71 -4.81
CA LEU A 216 9.53 43.07 -4.32
C LEU A 216 10.50 43.06 -3.12
N TYR A 217 10.34 42.10 -2.20
CA TYR A 217 11.21 41.97 -1.04
C TYR A 217 12.61 41.46 -1.42
N SER A 218 12.72 40.53 -2.37
CA SER A 218 14.02 39.99 -2.83
C SER A 218 14.80 40.93 -3.74
N THR A 219 14.13 41.85 -4.45
CA THR A 219 14.77 42.80 -5.36
C THR A 219 15.35 43.99 -4.59
N GLN A 220 16.61 44.31 -4.86
CA GLN A 220 17.31 45.47 -4.29
C GLN A 220 17.25 46.67 -5.24
N GLY A 221 17.18 47.89 -4.69
CA GLY A 221 17.26 49.13 -5.47
C GLY A 221 15.95 49.61 -6.10
N VAL A 222 14.80 49.05 -5.71
CA VAL A 222 13.48 49.56 -6.11
C VAL A 222 13.15 50.81 -5.28
N GLU A 223 13.15 51.98 -5.91
CA GLU A 223 12.99 53.28 -5.24
C GLU A 223 11.64 53.43 -4.51
N TRP A 224 10.58 52.87 -5.09
CA TRP A 224 9.20 52.96 -4.58
C TRP A 224 8.79 51.77 -3.69
N LYS A 225 9.75 50.96 -3.23
CA LYS A 225 9.48 49.73 -2.47
C LYS A 225 8.66 49.97 -1.22
N ASP A 226 9.05 50.94 -0.40
CA ASP A 226 8.40 51.22 0.89
C ASP A 226 6.96 51.71 0.67
N GLU A 227 6.74 52.58 -0.32
CA GLU A 227 5.42 53.08 -0.73
C GLU A 227 4.52 51.94 -1.23
N ALA A 228 5.06 51.01 -2.02
CA ALA A 228 4.32 49.84 -2.50
C ALA A 228 3.94 48.90 -1.37
N VAL A 229 4.83 48.66 -0.41
CA VAL A 229 4.56 47.84 0.77
C VAL A 229 3.46 48.50 1.60
N GLU A 230 3.61 49.77 1.96
CA GLU A 230 2.62 50.51 2.76
C GLU A 230 1.24 50.49 2.09
N TRP A 231 1.17 50.80 0.79
CA TRP A 231 -0.07 50.75 0.03
C TRP A 231 -0.71 49.35 0.02
N THR A 232 0.10 48.29 -0.08
CA THR A 232 -0.41 46.91 -0.06
C THR A 232 -0.98 46.56 1.32
N PHE A 233 -0.31 46.96 2.40
CA PHE A 233 -0.81 46.77 3.76
C PHE A 233 -2.10 47.55 4.02
N GLU A 234 -2.17 48.81 3.59
CA GLU A 234 -3.38 49.64 3.68
C GLU A 234 -4.55 48.97 2.97
N THR A 235 -4.34 48.52 1.73
CA THR A 235 -5.38 47.89 0.89
C THR A 235 -5.95 46.61 1.52
N ILE A 236 -5.12 45.81 2.19
CA ILE A 236 -5.51 44.48 2.68
C ILE A 236 -6.00 44.51 4.14
N TYR A 237 -5.37 45.32 4.99
CA TYR A 237 -5.56 45.27 6.44
C TYR A 237 -6.24 46.50 7.03
N ARG A 238 -6.37 47.61 6.29
CA ARG A 238 -6.98 48.85 6.79
C ARG A 238 -8.15 49.36 5.94
N GLY A 239 -8.21 48.99 4.67
CA GLY A 239 -9.33 49.30 3.76
C GLY A 239 -10.53 48.36 3.90
N ASP A 240 -11.37 48.31 2.87
CA ASP A 240 -12.61 47.52 2.86
C ASP A 240 -12.38 46.01 3.07
N ARG A 241 -11.21 45.51 2.67
CA ARG A 241 -10.80 44.10 2.82
C ARG A 241 -10.29 43.74 4.22
N ALA A 242 -10.19 44.70 5.14
CA ALA A 242 -9.64 44.48 6.48
C ALA A 242 -10.44 43.44 7.28
N LYS A 243 -11.77 43.49 7.19
CA LYS A 243 -12.69 42.70 8.02
C LYS A 243 -12.78 41.23 7.60
N GLU A 244 -12.72 40.97 6.30
CA GLU A 244 -12.86 39.62 5.76
C GLU A 244 -11.55 38.84 5.93
N TRP A 245 -11.67 37.58 6.36
CA TRP A 245 -10.55 36.65 6.49
C TRP A 245 -10.82 35.39 5.69
N THR A 246 -10.00 35.17 4.67
CA THR A 246 -10.08 34.02 3.77
C THR A 246 -8.83 33.14 3.87
N PRO A 247 -8.86 31.89 3.38
CA PRO A 247 -7.67 31.04 3.27
C PRO A 247 -6.50 31.73 2.56
N GLU A 248 -6.77 32.52 1.52
CA GLU A 248 -5.75 33.27 0.79
C GLU A 248 -5.11 34.37 1.64
N LYS A 249 -5.92 35.15 2.37
CA LYS A 249 -5.42 36.18 3.28
C LYS A 249 -4.59 35.58 4.41
N LEU A 250 -4.93 34.37 4.90
CA LEU A 250 -4.09 33.64 5.85
C LEU A 250 -2.72 33.31 5.25
N GLY A 251 -2.68 32.76 4.03
CA GLY A 251 -1.42 32.41 3.36
C GLY A 251 -0.53 33.62 3.07
N LEU A 252 -1.15 34.74 2.64
CA LEU A 252 -0.45 36.00 2.45
C LEU A 252 0.10 36.54 3.77
N THR A 253 -0.72 36.57 4.82
CA THR A 253 -0.32 37.04 6.15
C THR A 253 0.85 36.23 6.67
N LEU A 254 0.78 34.90 6.59
CA LEU A 254 1.87 34.01 6.99
C LEU A 254 3.18 34.32 6.25
N THR A 255 3.09 34.61 4.95
CA THR A 255 4.26 35.03 4.15
C THR A 255 4.80 36.39 4.59
N LEU A 256 3.92 37.37 4.82
CA LEU A 256 4.31 38.71 5.24
C LEU A 256 4.90 38.76 6.66
N GLN A 257 4.50 37.86 7.56
CA GLN A 257 5.12 37.76 8.89
C GLN A 257 6.61 37.39 8.82
N ASP A 258 7.04 36.70 7.75
CA ASP A 258 8.43 36.36 7.48
C ASP A 258 9.15 37.50 6.73
N LEU A 259 8.49 38.09 5.72
CA LEU A 259 9.08 39.15 4.89
C LEU A 259 9.17 40.52 5.57
N ALA A 260 8.21 40.83 6.45
CA ALA A 260 8.00 42.13 7.09
C ALA A 260 7.73 41.98 8.60
N PRO A 261 8.68 41.43 9.38
CA PRO A 261 8.48 41.17 10.81
C PRO A 261 8.31 42.44 11.66
N GLU A 262 8.76 43.59 11.16
CA GLU A 262 8.70 44.90 11.82
C GLU A 262 7.29 45.53 11.87
N GLN A 263 6.37 45.02 11.06
CA GLN A 263 5.00 45.52 11.02
C GLN A 263 4.28 45.30 12.36
N PRO A 264 3.31 46.16 12.74
CA PRO A 264 2.57 46.04 14.00
C PRO A 264 1.53 44.91 13.94
N TRP A 265 2.00 43.65 13.84
CA TRP A 265 1.16 42.47 13.65
C TRP A 265 0.09 42.28 14.72
N LYS A 266 0.33 42.75 15.94
CA LYS A 266 -0.68 42.72 17.01
C LYS A 266 -1.92 43.55 16.63
N ASP A 267 -1.71 44.72 16.04
CA ASP A 267 -2.78 45.65 15.70
C ASP A 267 -3.44 45.23 14.38
N ILE A 268 -2.65 44.72 13.43
CA ILE A 268 -3.12 44.20 12.13
C ILE A 268 -4.05 42.99 12.30
N LEU A 269 -3.70 42.09 13.22
CA LEU A 269 -4.44 40.85 13.43
C LEU A 269 -5.65 41.01 14.37
N ALA A 270 -5.71 42.09 15.14
CA ALA A 270 -6.84 42.41 16.01
C ALA A 270 -8.04 42.94 15.19
N PRO A 271 -9.28 42.68 15.62
CA PRO A 271 -9.69 41.90 16.81
C PRO A 271 -9.82 40.39 16.54
N THR A 272 -9.68 39.95 15.29
CA THR A 272 -9.97 38.56 14.87
C THR A 272 -9.05 37.53 15.52
N PHE A 273 -7.77 37.88 15.69
CA PHE A 273 -6.77 37.02 16.31
C PHE A 273 -6.20 37.69 17.56
N ARG A 274 -5.93 36.87 18.58
CA ARG A 274 -5.52 37.33 19.91
C ARG A 274 -4.00 37.44 20.05
N ASN A 275 -3.25 36.71 19.22
CA ASN A 275 -1.79 36.68 19.25
C ASN A 275 -1.21 37.40 18.02
N PRO A 276 -0.09 38.13 18.16
CA PRO A 276 0.61 38.73 17.02
C PRO A 276 1.22 37.70 16.06
N VAL A 277 1.43 36.44 16.46
CA VAL A 277 1.81 35.36 15.52
C VAL A 277 0.54 34.65 15.05
N LEU A 278 0.33 34.59 13.73
CA LEU A 278 -0.90 34.08 13.15
C LEU A 278 -1.17 32.64 13.61
N VAL A 279 -0.23 31.73 13.37
CA VAL A 279 -0.34 30.31 13.78
C VAL A 279 0.16 30.16 15.22
N SER A 280 -0.78 30.28 16.15
CA SER A 280 -0.58 30.14 17.59
C SER A 280 -1.80 29.49 18.23
N SER A 281 -1.61 28.79 19.35
CA SER A 281 -2.68 28.00 20.00
C SER A 281 -3.98 28.79 20.24
N PRO A 282 -3.97 30.06 20.68
CA PRO A 282 -5.19 30.87 20.83
C PRO A 282 -5.92 31.22 19.52
N ASN A 283 -5.21 31.21 18.39
CA ASN A 283 -5.74 31.57 17.08
C ASN A 283 -6.23 30.35 16.29
N LEU A 284 -5.83 29.13 16.66
CA LEU A 284 -6.18 27.89 15.94
C LEU A 284 -7.69 27.69 15.73
N PRO A 285 -8.59 27.96 16.70
CA PRO A 285 -10.02 27.80 16.47
C PRO A 285 -10.55 28.72 15.36
N THR A 286 -10.06 29.96 15.31
CA THR A 286 -10.42 30.93 14.26
C THR A 286 -9.85 30.50 12.91
N ILE A 287 -8.60 30.02 12.87
CA ILE A 287 -7.99 29.47 11.65
C ILE A 287 -8.79 28.26 11.14
N ALA A 288 -9.16 27.32 12.03
CA ALA A 288 -9.94 26.15 11.68
C ALA A 288 -11.31 26.51 11.06
N ARG A 289 -11.95 27.57 11.56
CA ARG A 289 -13.21 28.08 10.97
C ARG A 289 -12.99 28.65 9.56
N ILE A 290 -11.95 29.46 9.36
CA ILE A 290 -11.64 30.04 8.04
C ILE A 290 -11.29 28.93 7.03
N LEU A 291 -10.48 27.94 7.44
CA LEU A 291 -10.05 26.83 6.58
C LEU A 291 -11.17 25.82 6.25
N LYS A 292 -12.30 25.85 6.98
CA LYS A 292 -13.48 25.06 6.66
C LYS A 292 -14.29 25.63 5.49
N GLU A 293 -13.95 26.83 5.03
CA GLU A 293 -14.67 27.56 3.97
C GLU A 293 -16.19 27.57 4.25
N THR A 294 -16.59 27.77 5.51
CA THR A 294 -18.00 27.95 5.85
C THR A 294 -18.45 29.31 5.34
N ASP A 295 -19.45 29.34 4.46
CA ASP A 295 -20.25 30.55 4.26
C ASP A 295 -20.84 30.91 5.64
N ASP A 296 -20.42 32.03 6.22
CA ASP A 296 -20.93 32.54 7.50
C ASP A 296 -22.41 32.93 7.32
N ALA A 297 -23.31 31.94 7.38
CA ALA A 297 -24.76 32.12 7.33
C ALA A 297 -25.37 32.52 8.69
N ASP A 298 -24.62 33.28 9.51
CA ASP A 298 -25.09 33.85 10.78
C ASP A 298 -25.16 35.40 10.76
N GLU A 299 -24.94 36.05 9.61
CA GLU A 299 -25.37 37.44 9.38
C GLU A 299 -26.74 37.46 8.68
N THR A 300 -27.77 37.83 9.42
CA THR A 300 -29.20 37.75 9.05
C THR A 300 -29.67 38.69 7.92
N ASP A 301 -28.84 39.15 6.99
CA ASP A 301 -29.31 40.15 6.01
C ASP A 301 -28.61 40.23 4.65
N VAL A 302 -28.24 39.10 4.03
CA VAL A 302 -27.97 39.10 2.57
C VAL A 302 -28.66 37.93 1.88
N LYS A 303 -29.81 38.24 1.27
CA LYS A 303 -30.48 37.34 0.33
C LYS A 303 -29.65 37.21 -0.94
N ASN A 304 -29.37 35.97 -1.32
CA ASN A 304 -28.84 35.52 -2.62
C ASN A 304 -27.34 35.75 -2.86
N ALA A 305 -26.48 35.01 -2.14
CA ALA A 305 -25.27 34.46 -2.75
C ALA A 305 -25.61 33.03 -3.20
N SER A 306 -25.70 32.81 -4.51
CA SER A 306 -25.81 31.48 -5.11
C SER A 306 -24.69 30.58 -4.57
N GLY A 307 -25.06 29.41 -4.04
CA GLY A 307 -24.15 28.45 -3.40
C GLY A 307 -22.81 28.32 -4.14
N GLY A 308 -21.72 28.56 -3.41
CA GLY A 308 -20.37 28.38 -3.91
C GLY A 308 -20.19 26.94 -4.38
N ALA A 309 -19.82 26.77 -5.65
CA ALA A 309 -19.50 25.46 -6.21
C ALA A 309 -18.38 24.82 -5.40
N PHE A 310 -18.67 23.66 -4.79
CA PHE A 310 -17.73 22.89 -3.99
C PHE A 310 -16.41 22.62 -4.76
N LYS A 311 -15.27 22.86 -4.10
CA LYS A 311 -13.94 22.61 -4.67
C LYS A 311 -13.37 21.29 -4.14
N LEU A 312 -13.19 20.32 -5.02
CA LEU A 312 -12.61 19.01 -4.66
C LEU A 312 -11.14 19.10 -4.19
N GLN A 313 -10.41 20.11 -4.67
CA GLN A 313 -8.98 20.31 -4.41
C GLN A 313 -8.73 21.09 -3.12
N LEU A 314 -7.85 20.57 -2.26
CA LEU A 314 -7.42 21.23 -1.03
C LEU A 314 -6.63 22.52 -1.31
N HIS A 315 -7.06 23.62 -0.68
CA HIS A 315 -6.42 24.94 -0.79
C HIS A 315 -4.91 24.88 -0.45
N SER A 316 -4.08 25.62 -1.20
CA SER A 316 -2.60 25.62 -1.06
C SER A 316 -2.11 26.15 0.28
N VAL A 317 -2.90 26.97 0.98
CA VAL A 317 -2.56 27.51 2.32
C VAL A 317 -2.19 26.42 3.32
N TRP A 318 -2.78 25.22 3.21
CA TRP A 318 -2.44 24.10 4.08
C TRP A 318 -0.95 23.75 3.99
N ASN A 319 -0.36 23.80 2.78
CA ASN A 319 1.08 23.54 2.59
C ASN A 319 1.91 24.62 3.25
N ALA A 320 1.54 25.89 3.04
CA ALA A 320 2.25 27.01 3.64
C ALA A 320 2.24 26.94 5.18
N ILE A 321 1.12 26.54 5.79
CA ILE A 321 1.02 26.37 7.24
C ILE A 321 1.87 25.18 7.72
N LEU A 322 1.80 24.03 7.04
CA LEU A 322 2.60 22.84 7.41
C LEU A 322 4.10 23.13 7.30
N GLU A 323 4.55 23.79 6.22
CA GLU A 323 5.93 24.22 6.04
C GLU A 323 6.36 25.21 7.14
N ALA A 324 5.52 26.20 7.46
CA ALA A 324 5.84 27.16 8.53
C ALA A 324 5.93 26.52 9.92
N ILE A 325 5.10 25.49 10.21
CA ILE A 325 5.18 24.72 11.45
C ILE A 325 6.47 23.89 11.47
N LYS A 326 6.77 23.17 10.38
CA LYS A 326 8.01 22.39 10.23
C LYS A 326 9.27 23.24 10.42
N ASP A 327 9.28 24.44 9.85
CA ASP A 327 10.40 25.38 9.93
C ASP A 327 10.51 26.08 11.29
N GLY A 328 9.61 25.80 12.24
CA GLY A 328 9.60 26.42 13.56
C GLY A 328 9.22 27.92 13.56
N LYS A 329 8.58 28.41 12.49
CA LYS A 329 8.13 29.81 12.36
C LYS A 329 6.84 30.09 13.13
N CYS A 330 6.13 29.04 13.54
CA CYS A 330 4.86 29.10 14.24
C CYS A 330 5.03 28.95 15.77
N LYS A 331 4.06 29.43 16.54
CA LYS A 331 4.02 29.22 18.01
C LYS A 331 3.23 27.99 18.43
N ALA A 332 2.29 27.53 17.60
CA ALA A 332 1.56 26.29 17.84
C ALA A 332 2.42 25.09 17.43
N SER A 333 2.34 23.99 18.20
CA SER A 333 2.94 22.73 17.78
C SER A 333 2.13 22.08 16.66
N PHE A 334 2.75 21.15 15.92
CA PHE A 334 2.05 20.35 14.92
C PHE A 334 0.90 19.55 15.55
N ALA A 335 1.13 18.94 16.72
CA ALA A 335 0.10 18.21 17.47
C ALA A 335 -1.14 19.07 17.77
N GLU A 336 -0.96 20.31 18.24
CA GLU A 336 -2.07 21.23 18.52
C GLU A 336 -2.80 21.64 17.24
N PHE A 337 -2.05 22.02 16.21
CA PHE A 337 -2.60 22.41 14.91
C PHE A 337 -3.41 21.27 14.29
N TYR A 338 -2.85 20.07 14.20
CA TYR A 338 -3.51 18.93 13.57
C TYR A 338 -4.77 18.54 14.33
N ARG A 339 -4.71 18.49 15.67
CA ARG A 339 -5.91 18.22 16.49
C ARG A 339 -7.03 19.24 16.24
N VAL A 340 -6.74 20.53 16.35
CA VAL A 340 -7.77 21.58 16.29
C VAL A 340 -8.25 21.85 14.87
N CYS A 341 -7.34 21.96 13.91
CA CYS A 341 -7.65 22.37 12.54
C CYS A 341 -8.01 21.20 11.62
N VAL A 342 -7.61 19.96 11.95
CA VAL A 342 -7.88 18.78 11.11
C VAL A 342 -8.82 17.80 11.82
N ASP A 343 -8.44 17.25 12.97
CA ASP A 343 -9.22 16.18 13.62
C ASP A 343 -10.59 16.67 14.15
N GLU A 344 -10.59 17.71 14.98
CA GLU A 344 -11.80 18.31 15.58
C GLU A 344 -12.59 19.17 14.57
N SER A 345 -12.03 19.40 13.39
CA SER A 345 -12.58 20.30 12.39
C SER A 345 -13.06 19.56 11.14
N LEU A 346 -12.17 18.94 10.38
CA LEU A 346 -12.47 18.24 9.13
C LEU A 346 -13.04 16.84 9.37
N PHE A 347 -12.60 16.15 10.43
CA PHE A 347 -13.07 14.81 10.81
C PHE A 347 -14.13 14.80 11.92
N ALA A 348 -14.65 15.96 12.32
CA ALA A 348 -15.74 16.03 13.30
C ALA A 348 -16.95 15.18 12.88
N ALA A 349 -17.72 14.67 13.84
CA ALA A 349 -18.84 13.76 13.57
C ALA A 349 -19.87 14.35 12.59
N ILE A 350 -20.13 15.66 12.70
CA ILE A 350 -21.05 16.42 11.85
C ILE A 350 -20.42 16.93 10.54
N SER A 351 -19.13 16.65 10.28
CA SER A 351 -18.45 17.11 9.07
C SER A 351 -18.94 16.36 7.84
N SER A 352 -19.17 17.11 6.77
CA SER A 352 -19.63 16.59 5.49
C SER A 352 -18.57 15.69 4.84
N PRO A 353 -18.97 14.80 3.91
CA PRO A 353 -18.02 13.95 3.17
C PRO A 353 -16.92 14.75 2.46
N GLU A 354 -17.26 15.92 1.96
CA GLU A 354 -16.34 16.85 1.30
C GLU A 354 -15.20 17.30 2.23
N ARG A 355 -15.54 17.72 3.45
CA ARG A 355 -14.55 18.16 4.43
C ARG A 355 -13.66 17.01 4.90
N LYS A 356 -14.23 15.82 5.03
CA LYS A 356 -13.46 14.60 5.34
C LYS A 356 -12.50 14.24 4.20
N SER A 357 -12.91 14.44 2.94
CA SER A 357 -12.03 14.30 1.77
C SER A 357 -10.85 15.28 1.82
N TRP A 358 -11.08 16.54 2.19
CA TRP A 358 -9.99 17.48 2.46
C TRP A 358 -9.11 17.03 3.62
N GLY A 359 -9.70 16.46 4.68
CA GLY A 359 -8.95 15.89 5.80
C GLY A 359 -7.97 14.79 5.35
N PHE A 360 -8.39 13.89 4.45
CA PHE A 360 -7.50 12.89 3.85
C PHE A 360 -6.38 13.54 3.03
N GLN A 361 -6.69 14.55 2.22
CA GLN A 361 -5.66 15.30 1.48
C GLN A 361 -4.67 16.01 2.43
N VAL A 362 -5.14 16.56 3.56
CA VAL A 362 -4.24 17.17 4.56
C VAL A 362 -3.34 16.11 5.19
N PHE A 363 -3.87 14.92 5.51
CA PHE A 363 -3.06 13.79 6.00
C PHE A 363 -1.96 13.44 4.99
N GLU A 364 -2.30 13.25 3.72
CA GLU A 364 -1.34 12.91 2.66
C GLU A 364 -0.22 13.95 2.55
N ARG A 365 -0.57 15.25 2.59
CA ARG A 365 0.42 16.34 2.53
C ARG A 365 1.25 16.45 3.80
N ALA A 366 0.64 16.25 4.97
CA ALA A 366 1.36 16.26 6.24
C ALA A 366 2.35 15.09 6.34
N LEU A 367 1.99 13.90 5.86
CA LEU A 367 2.88 12.75 5.78
C LEU A 367 4.11 13.03 4.90
N ALA A 368 3.93 13.76 3.79
CA ALA A 368 5.02 14.14 2.88
C ALA A 368 5.92 15.28 3.39
N VAL A 369 5.38 16.22 4.18
CA VAL A 369 6.11 17.42 4.63
C VAL A 369 6.75 17.23 6.00
N MET A 370 6.01 16.67 6.95
CA MET A 370 6.42 16.58 8.36
C MET A 370 7.48 15.49 8.57
N PRO A 371 8.39 15.68 9.55
CA PRO A 371 9.40 14.69 9.85
C PRO A 371 8.80 13.49 10.63
N PRO A 372 9.43 12.30 10.61
CA PRO A 372 8.86 11.07 11.15
C PRO A 372 8.46 11.11 12.64
N GLU A 373 9.10 11.96 13.45
CA GLU A 373 8.82 12.12 14.88
C GLU A 373 7.40 12.67 15.14
N GLU A 374 6.84 13.35 14.15
CA GLU A 374 5.52 13.99 14.21
C GLU A 374 4.39 13.07 13.71
N TYR A 375 4.71 11.93 13.08
CA TYR A 375 3.72 11.02 12.50
C TYR A 375 2.70 10.49 13.51
N GLN A 376 3.09 10.37 14.78
CA GLN A 376 2.19 9.96 15.86
C GLN A 376 0.94 10.85 15.96
N TYR A 377 1.06 12.13 15.62
CA TYR A 377 -0.02 13.09 15.71
C TYR A 377 -0.97 13.07 14.51
N LEU A 378 -0.67 12.30 13.47
CA LEU A 378 -1.56 12.09 12.31
C LEU A 378 -2.69 11.10 12.63
N PHE A 379 -2.43 10.13 13.50
CA PHE A 379 -3.34 9.02 13.82
C PHE A 379 -4.29 9.34 14.97
N THR A 380 -5.05 10.43 14.82
CA THR A 380 -6.00 10.92 15.83
C THR A 380 -7.31 10.12 15.86
N ALA A 381 -8.08 10.27 16.94
CA ALA A 381 -9.29 9.48 17.17
C ALA A 381 -10.37 9.64 16.08
N ASN A 382 -10.67 10.87 15.63
CA ASN A 382 -11.70 11.06 14.61
C ASN A 382 -11.22 10.65 13.22
N PHE A 383 -9.96 10.92 12.90
CA PHE A 383 -9.30 10.42 11.69
C PHE A 383 -9.39 8.90 11.62
N MET A 384 -8.87 8.17 12.62
CA MET A 384 -8.83 6.70 12.60
C MET A 384 -10.23 6.09 12.49
N ARG A 385 -11.19 6.59 13.26
CA ARG A 385 -12.59 6.16 13.18
C ARG A 385 -13.19 6.36 11.78
N THR A 386 -12.93 7.53 11.18
CA THR A 386 -13.42 7.85 9.83
C THR A 386 -12.74 6.98 8.78
N TRP A 387 -11.42 6.84 8.86
CA TRP A 387 -10.61 6.11 7.91
C TRP A 387 -10.92 4.61 7.92
N ILE A 388 -10.97 3.97 9.10
CA ILE A 388 -11.33 2.54 9.23
C ILE A 388 -12.73 2.30 8.65
N ASN A 389 -13.73 3.10 9.02
CA ASN A 389 -15.11 2.94 8.52
C ASN A 389 -15.19 3.06 6.99
N HIS A 390 -14.44 3.99 6.39
CA HIS A 390 -14.42 4.17 4.94
C HIS A 390 -13.55 3.15 4.21
N LEU A 391 -12.58 2.51 4.86
CA LEU A 391 -11.84 1.39 4.28
C LEU A 391 -12.65 0.09 4.27
N SER A 392 -13.43 -0.20 5.31
CA SER A 392 -14.09 -1.50 5.50
C SER A 392 -15.06 -1.90 4.39
N PHE A 393 -15.69 -0.94 3.68
CA PHE A 393 -16.69 -1.23 2.66
C PHE A 393 -16.47 -0.39 1.37
N PRO A 394 -16.39 -1.03 0.19
CA PRO A 394 -16.15 -0.34 -1.08
C PRO A 394 -17.25 0.64 -1.53
N ASP A 395 -18.48 0.44 -1.06
CA ASP A 395 -19.66 1.26 -1.38
C ASP A 395 -19.66 2.65 -0.73
N ARG A 396 -18.76 2.88 0.25
CA ARG A 396 -18.68 4.14 0.97
C ARG A 396 -18.14 5.26 0.07
N HIS A 397 -18.78 6.43 0.10
CA HIS A 397 -18.42 7.59 -0.73
C HIS A 397 -16.93 7.99 -0.70
N LEU A 398 -16.24 7.85 0.44
CA LEU A 398 -14.82 8.21 0.59
C LEU A 398 -13.87 7.01 0.53
N HIS A 399 -14.34 5.83 0.10
CA HIS A 399 -13.51 4.64 0.04
C HIS A 399 -12.25 4.83 -0.81
N LYS A 400 -12.37 5.47 -1.98
CA LYS A 400 -11.22 5.79 -2.85
C LYS A 400 -10.18 6.68 -2.16
N ALA A 401 -10.63 7.70 -1.41
CA ALA A 401 -9.73 8.59 -0.66
C ALA A 401 -9.05 7.85 0.50
N ALA A 402 -9.81 7.00 1.21
CA ALA A 402 -9.29 6.17 2.29
C ALA A 402 -8.25 5.15 1.78
N LYS A 403 -8.51 4.48 0.65
CA LYS A 403 -7.57 3.55 0.00
C LYS A 403 -6.30 4.27 -0.46
N LYS A 404 -6.44 5.45 -1.06
CA LYS A 404 -5.30 6.30 -1.43
C LYS A 404 -4.45 6.67 -0.22
N THR A 405 -5.08 7.01 0.91
CA THR A 405 -4.37 7.30 2.17
C THR A 405 -3.55 6.09 2.64
N ALA A 406 -4.09 4.86 2.56
CA ALA A 406 -3.34 3.64 2.86
C ALA A 406 -2.14 3.45 1.93
N SER A 407 -2.33 3.66 0.62
CA SER A 407 -1.24 3.60 -0.35
C SER A 407 -0.14 4.64 -0.11
N GLU A 408 -0.48 5.86 0.29
CA GLU A 408 0.52 6.89 0.61
C GLU A 408 1.32 6.57 1.88
N ILE A 409 0.72 5.88 2.87
CA ILE A 409 1.45 5.36 4.03
C ILE A 409 2.47 4.30 3.60
N VAL A 410 2.09 3.36 2.73
CA VAL A 410 3.01 2.37 2.18
C VAL A 410 4.16 3.04 1.42
N LYS A 411 3.86 4.00 0.54
CA LYS A 411 4.89 4.77 -0.19
C LYS A 411 5.83 5.55 0.73
N ALA A 412 5.34 6.02 1.88
CA ALA A 412 6.20 6.69 2.85
C ALA A 412 7.21 5.72 3.48
N VAL A 413 6.81 4.47 3.72
CA VAL A 413 7.70 3.39 4.19
C VAL A 413 8.68 2.97 3.09
N GLU A 414 8.24 2.83 1.84
CA GLU A 414 9.14 2.52 0.71
C GLU A 414 10.24 3.58 0.53
N ARG A 415 9.92 4.86 0.77
CA ARG A 415 10.91 5.96 0.74
C ARG A 415 11.83 5.97 1.96
N ASN A 416 11.35 5.51 3.12
CA ASN A 416 12.10 5.46 4.38
C ASN A 416 11.72 4.22 5.20
N PRO A 417 12.34 3.06 4.96
CA PRO A 417 11.96 1.79 5.61
C PRO A 417 11.98 1.83 7.15
N GLY A 418 12.82 2.68 7.74
CA GLY A 418 12.96 2.80 9.19
C GLY A 418 11.73 3.36 9.93
N VAL A 419 10.75 3.94 9.22
CA VAL A 419 9.50 4.42 9.85
C VAL A 419 8.42 3.35 9.96
N GLY A 420 8.59 2.19 9.31
CA GLY A 420 7.57 1.15 9.21
C GLY A 420 7.08 0.63 10.56
N PHE A 421 7.98 0.28 11.47
CA PHE A 421 7.63 -0.14 12.84
C PHE A 421 6.78 0.91 13.56
N SER A 422 7.21 2.18 13.53
CA SER A 422 6.48 3.28 14.15
C SER A 422 5.07 3.38 13.59
N LEU A 423 4.92 3.37 12.26
CA LEU A 423 3.60 3.45 11.63
C LEU A 423 2.69 2.27 11.99
N VAL A 424 3.19 1.04 12.00
CA VAL A 424 2.41 -0.14 12.45
C VAL A 424 1.95 0.03 13.89
N THR A 425 2.81 0.51 14.79
CA THR A 425 2.41 0.75 16.19
C THR A 425 1.33 1.81 16.33
N HIS A 426 1.28 2.82 15.45
CA HIS A 426 0.19 3.79 15.43
C HIS A 426 -1.12 3.21 14.87
N LEU A 427 -1.04 2.39 13.80
CA LEU A 427 -2.20 1.70 13.22
C LEU A 427 -2.85 0.70 14.17
N GLN A 428 -2.04 0.04 15.01
CA GLN A 428 -2.47 -0.93 16.01
C GLN A 428 -2.62 -0.33 17.42
N GLY A 429 -2.41 0.99 17.56
CA GLY A 429 -2.38 1.70 18.83
C GLY A 429 -3.76 2.07 19.39
N ALA A 430 -3.78 3.05 20.29
CA ALA A 430 -4.96 3.43 21.09
C ALA A 430 -6.22 3.82 20.28
N HIS A 431 -6.05 4.35 19.08
CA HIS A 431 -7.15 4.74 18.18
C HIS A 431 -7.34 3.80 17.00
N GLY A 432 -6.48 2.78 16.88
CA GLY A 432 -6.49 1.82 15.81
C GLY A 432 -7.05 0.47 16.25
N SER A 433 -6.57 -0.59 15.61
CA SER A 433 -6.92 -1.96 16.00
C SER A 433 -5.78 -2.91 15.69
N GLN A 434 -5.52 -3.85 16.59
CA GLN A 434 -4.64 -4.99 16.36
C GLN A 434 -5.06 -5.81 15.12
N GLN A 435 -6.35 -5.78 14.77
CA GLN A 435 -6.91 -6.47 13.60
C GLN A 435 -7.22 -5.49 12.46
N PHE A 436 -6.40 -4.44 12.31
CA PHE A 436 -6.60 -3.37 11.33
C PHE A 436 -6.90 -3.92 9.93
N ASP A 437 -6.04 -4.78 9.40
CA ASP A 437 -6.16 -5.38 8.07
C ASP A 437 -7.47 -6.17 7.90
N ARG A 438 -7.86 -6.95 8.93
CA ARG A 438 -9.12 -7.72 8.93
C ARG A 438 -10.35 -6.82 8.93
N ILE A 439 -10.37 -5.79 9.76
CA ILE A 439 -11.52 -4.87 9.88
C ILE A 439 -11.65 -4.01 8.62
N THR A 440 -10.52 -3.58 8.06
CA THR A 440 -10.49 -2.74 6.87
C THR A 440 -10.57 -3.52 5.56
N ARG A 441 -10.43 -4.86 5.61
CA ARG A 441 -10.30 -5.74 4.44
C ARG A 441 -9.16 -5.28 3.51
N THR A 442 -8.04 -4.90 4.10
CA THR A 442 -6.82 -4.49 3.40
C THR A 442 -5.63 -5.32 3.88
N LYS A 443 -4.51 -5.24 3.16
CA LYS A 443 -3.21 -5.81 3.57
C LYS A 443 -2.24 -4.69 4.01
N THR A 444 -2.75 -3.59 4.59
CA THR A 444 -1.94 -2.38 4.81
C THR A 444 -0.79 -2.63 5.79
N VAL A 445 -1.06 -3.27 6.93
CA VAL A 445 -0.03 -3.59 7.92
C VAL A 445 0.94 -4.63 7.36
N GLU A 446 0.43 -5.66 6.68
CA GLU A 446 1.25 -6.67 6.02
C GLU A 446 2.21 -6.04 4.99
N THR A 447 1.73 -5.18 4.10
CA THR A 447 2.56 -4.51 3.09
C THR A 447 3.56 -3.55 3.73
N ILE A 448 3.20 -2.85 4.81
CA ILE A 448 4.16 -2.01 5.56
C ILE A 448 5.30 -2.88 6.09
N LEU A 449 4.99 -4.01 6.74
CA LEU A 449 6.00 -4.91 7.31
C LEU A 449 6.91 -5.53 6.24
N ALA A 450 6.38 -5.83 5.05
CA ALA A 450 7.17 -6.30 3.91
C ALA A 450 8.16 -5.24 3.39
N SER A 451 7.76 -3.96 3.42
CA SER A 451 8.62 -2.83 2.97
C SER A 451 9.46 -2.20 4.08
N THR A 452 9.35 -2.68 5.33
CA THR A 452 10.11 -2.18 6.49
C THR A 452 11.52 -2.76 6.51
N ASP A 453 12.46 -2.10 7.20
CA ASP A 453 13.79 -2.65 7.43
C ASP A 453 13.80 -3.79 8.48
N ILE A 454 14.89 -4.56 8.51
CA ILE A 454 15.01 -5.70 9.43
C ILE A 454 14.99 -5.25 10.91
N GLU A 455 15.52 -4.07 11.21
CA GLU A 455 15.49 -3.51 12.56
C GLU A 455 14.05 -3.17 13.00
N GLY A 456 13.23 -2.62 12.11
CA GLY A 456 11.83 -2.37 12.36
C GLY A 456 11.04 -3.65 12.59
N VAL A 457 11.27 -4.70 11.80
CA VAL A 457 10.66 -6.02 12.02
C VAL A 457 11.05 -6.59 13.38
N LYS A 458 12.34 -6.52 13.76
CA LYS A 458 12.81 -6.96 15.09
C LYS A 458 12.12 -6.20 16.22
N LYS A 459 12.03 -4.87 16.13
CA LYS A 459 11.30 -4.04 17.11
C LYS A 459 9.82 -4.42 17.19
N TYR A 460 9.19 -4.77 16.07
CA TYR A 460 7.82 -5.26 16.03
C TYR A 460 7.67 -6.60 16.76
N THR A 461 8.54 -7.55 16.47
CA THR A 461 8.60 -8.84 17.16
C THR A 461 8.80 -8.66 18.67
N GLU A 462 9.75 -7.81 19.09
CA GLU A 462 9.97 -7.51 20.51
C GLU A 462 8.73 -6.90 21.19
N SER A 463 8.01 -6.00 20.50
CA SER A 463 6.74 -5.44 21.00
C SER A 463 5.68 -6.52 21.21
N LEU A 464 5.51 -7.45 20.26
CA LEU A 464 4.60 -8.59 20.39
C LEU A 464 5.00 -9.51 21.55
N VAL A 465 6.29 -9.80 21.70
CA VAL A 465 6.82 -10.59 22.84
C VAL A 465 6.57 -9.88 24.16
N ASN A 466 6.68 -8.55 24.22
CA ASN A 466 6.36 -7.80 25.43
C ASN A 466 4.86 -7.84 25.75
N GLN A 467 3.97 -7.78 24.76
CA GLN A 467 2.52 -7.98 24.96
C GLN A 467 2.19 -9.37 25.51
N LEU A 468 2.93 -10.41 25.10
CA LEU A 468 2.81 -11.76 25.69
C LEU A 468 3.21 -11.80 27.17
N ARG A 469 4.19 -10.97 27.55
CA ARG A 469 4.73 -10.87 28.92
C ARG A 469 3.85 -10.03 29.84
N GLU A 470 3.22 -8.98 29.33
CA GLU A 470 2.36 -8.09 30.11
C GLU A 470 1.25 -8.90 30.80
N GLY A 471 1.31 -8.93 32.14
CA GLY A 471 0.27 -9.54 32.95
C GLY A 471 -0.98 -8.68 32.90
N ALA A 472 -2.14 -9.30 32.73
CA ALA A 472 -3.39 -8.57 32.82
C ALA A 472 -3.51 -7.89 34.20
N PRO A 473 -4.07 -6.66 34.29
CA PRO A 473 -4.56 -6.11 35.55
C PRO A 473 -5.44 -7.15 36.26
N SER A 474 -5.46 -7.15 37.59
CA SER A 474 -6.17 -8.15 38.42
C SER A 474 -7.67 -8.31 38.14
N ASP A 475 -8.25 -7.43 37.31
CA ASP A 475 -9.67 -7.29 37.05
C ASP A 475 -10.09 -7.76 35.63
N VAL A 476 -9.17 -8.29 34.82
CA VAL A 476 -9.46 -8.76 33.45
C VAL A 476 -9.82 -10.26 33.44
N ASP A 477 -10.85 -10.63 32.67
CA ASP A 477 -11.25 -12.02 32.45
C ASP A 477 -10.09 -12.83 31.83
N PRO A 478 -9.72 -14.00 32.41
CA PRO A 478 -8.75 -14.93 31.82
C PRO A 478 -8.96 -15.22 30.32
N SER A 479 -10.21 -15.23 29.84
CA SER A 479 -10.55 -15.44 28.43
C SER A 479 -10.06 -14.30 27.51
N GLU A 480 -10.12 -13.07 27.98
CA GLU A 480 -9.65 -11.89 27.22
C GLU A 480 -8.11 -11.89 27.12
N GLN A 481 -7.43 -12.29 28.20
CA GLN A 481 -5.98 -12.43 28.18
C GLN A 481 -5.53 -13.54 27.23
N ASP A 482 -6.24 -14.68 27.20
CA ASP A 482 -5.92 -15.75 26.28
C ASP A 482 -6.14 -15.37 24.82
N SER A 483 -7.17 -14.57 24.53
CA SER A 483 -7.43 -14.01 23.21
C SER A 483 -6.30 -13.08 22.74
N LYS A 484 -5.77 -12.23 23.63
CA LYS A 484 -4.61 -11.36 23.35
C LYS A 484 -3.34 -12.17 23.06
N ARG A 485 -3.10 -13.23 23.84
CA ARG A 485 -1.94 -14.13 23.65
C ARG A 485 -2.05 -14.94 22.36
N ARG A 486 -3.25 -15.42 22.03
CA ARG A 486 -3.53 -16.09 20.75
C ARG A 486 -3.19 -15.18 19.58
N TYR A 487 -3.63 -13.92 19.64
CA TYR A 487 -3.31 -12.93 18.62
C TYR A 487 -1.79 -12.76 18.45
N VAL A 488 -1.01 -12.69 19.53
CA VAL A 488 0.45 -12.61 19.45
C VAL A 488 1.03 -13.80 18.68
N PHE A 489 0.61 -15.03 19.01
CA PHE A 489 1.08 -16.21 18.27
C PHE A 489 0.65 -16.18 16.80
N ASP A 490 -0.58 -15.76 16.50
CA ASP A 490 -1.06 -15.61 15.12
C ASP A 490 -0.20 -14.63 14.32
N GLN A 491 0.14 -13.47 14.89
CA GLN A 491 0.99 -12.48 14.24
C GLN A 491 2.43 -12.99 14.03
N LEU A 492 3.03 -13.61 15.04
CA LEU A 492 4.39 -14.16 14.92
C LEU A 492 4.46 -15.26 13.85
N THR A 493 3.44 -16.13 13.77
CA THR A 493 3.34 -17.12 12.69
C THR A 493 3.20 -16.44 11.32
N ALA A 494 2.35 -15.42 11.19
CA ALA A 494 2.18 -14.70 9.92
C ALA A 494 3.49 -14.05 9.43
N LEU A 495 4.26 -13.44 10.34
CA LEU A 495 5.58 -12.87 10.04
C LEU A 495 6.56 -13.91 9.49
N MET A 496 6.56 -15.11 10.09
CA MET A 496 7.43 -16.21 9.66
C MET A 496 7.05 -16.77 8.29
N ARG A 497 5.75 -16.77 7.96
CA ARG A 497 5.20 -17.31 6.71
C ARG A 497 5.39 -16.39 5.51
N ASN A 498 5.20 -15.08 5.69
CA ASN A 498 5.30 -14.14 4.58
C ASN A 498 6.75 -14.04 4.08
N GLY A 499 7.00 -14.50 2.86
CA GLY A 499 8.34 -14.54 2.25
C GLY A 499 8.96 -13.18 1.93
N SER A 500 8.12 -12.15 1.79
CA SER A 500 8.53 -10.78 1.43
C SER A 500 9.07 -9.99 2.63
N ILE A 501 8.75 -10.40 3.86
CA ILE A 501 9.26 -9.75 5.08
C ILE A 501 10.75 -10.04 5.23
N PRO A 502 11.61 -9.04 5.48
CA PRO A 502 13.05 -9.25 5.70
C PRO A 502 13.34 -10.14 6.90
N LYS A 503 14.19 -11.17 6.70
CA LYS A 503 14.52 -12.19 7.71
C LYS A 503 16.03 -12.37 7.88
N ASP A 504 16.54 -12.30 9.11
CA ASP A 504 17.85 -12.85 9.48
C ASP A 504 17.72 -14.12 10.33
N ASP A 505 18.82 -14.65 10.82
CA ASP A 505 18.78 -15.88 11.59
C ASP A 505 18.49 -15.63 13.08
N GLU A 506 18.84 -14.45 13.59
CA GLU A 506 18.66 -14.07 15.00
C GLU A 506 17.19 -13.95 15.37
N TRP A 507 16.40 -13.24 14.56
CA TRP A 507 14.97 -13.08 14.82
C TRP A 507 14.19 -14.39 14.58
N ILE A 508 14.54 -15.22 13.58
CA ILE A 508 13.95 -16.56 13.38
C ILE A 508 14.22 -17.42 14.62
N ASN A 509 15.48 -17.47 15.07
CA ASN A 509 15.86 -18.26 16.23
C ASN A 509 15.11 -17.80 17.48
N SER A 510 14.95 -16.49 17.68
CA SER A 510 14.19 -15.91 18.80
C SER A 510 12.71 -16.33 18.78
N ILE A 511 12.08 -16.40 17.59
CA ILE A 511 10.70 -16.87 17.44
C ILE A 511 10.61 -18.37 17.69
N LEU A 512 11.55 -19.18 17.19
CA LEU A 512 11.60 -20.61 17.46
C LEU A 512 11.76 -20.90 18.96
N GLU A 513 12.66 -20.20 19.65
CA GLU A 513 12.82 -20.30 21.11
C GLU A 513 11.50 -20.02 21.84
N LEU A 514 10.73 -19.03 21.37
CA LEU A 514 9.43 -18.67 21.95
C LEU A 514 8.40 -19.78 21.80
N PHE A 515 8.21 -20.29 20.58
CA PHE A 515 7.24 -21.35 20.31
C PHE A 515 7.62 -22.67 20.97
N ILE A 516 8.91 -23.03 21.01
CA ILE A 516 9.40 -24.22 21.72
C ILE A 516 9.17 -24.08 23.22
N LEU A 517 9.57 -22.94 23.81
CA LEU A 517 9.46 -22.73 25.25
C LEU A 517 8.00 -22.76 25.73
N HIS A 518 7.08 -22.16 24.99
CA HIS A 518 5.66 -22.06 25.38
C HIS A 518 4.81 -23.23 24.90
N GLY A 519 5.23 -23.93 23.84
CA GLY A 519 4.52 -25.11 23.31
C GLY A 519 4.90 -26.41 24.01
N LEU A 520 6.18 -26.61 24.36
CA LEU A 520 6.70 -27.89 24.87
C LEU A 520 7.11 -27.85 26.34
N PHE A 521 7.38 -26.67 26.89
CA PHE A 521 7.87 -26.49 28.25
C PHE A 521 6.97 -25.58 29.09
N THR A 522 7.17 -25.62 30.39
CA THR A 522 6.66 -24.62 31.34
C THR A 522 7.83 -24.00 32.09
N VAL A 523 7.88 -22.67 32.13
CA VAL A 523 8.89 -21.93 32.89
C VAL A 523 8.52 -21.95 34.37
N THR A 524 9.32 -22.63 35.18
CA THR A 524 9.11 -22.74 36.63
C THR A 524 9.82 -21.63 37.40
N LYS A 525 11.00 -21.21 36.94
CA LYS A 525 11.81 -20.15 37.54
C LYS A 525 12.52 -19.32 36.47
N LYS A 526 12.76 -18.04 36.78
CA LYS A 526 13.54 -17.15 35.91
C LYS A 526 15.03 -17.53 35.92
N ASN A 527 15.66 -17.55 34.75
CA ASN A 527 17.09 -17.72 34.58
C ASN A 527 17.69 -16.51 33.84
N LYS A 528 18.26 -15.55 34.58
CA LYS A 528 18.87 -14.34 34.00
C LYS A 528 20.19 -14.57 33.29
N ASN A 529 20.81 -15.73 33.49
CA ASN A 529 22.12 -16.06 32.93
C ASN A 529 22.01 -16.91 31.66
N SER A 530 20.79 -17.31 31.27
CA SER A 530 20.56 -18.04 30.03
C SER A 530 20.73 -17.13 28.82
N GLY A 531 21.30 -17.67 27.74
CA GLY A 531 21.31 -17.05 26.42
C GLY A 531 19.91 -16.94 25.79
N ILE A 532 18.94 -17.72 26.28
CA ILE A 532 17.52 -17.63 25.88
C ILE A 532 16.87 -16.52 26.71
N ASN A 533 16.76 -15.32 26.13
CA ASN A 533 16.21 -14.13 26.81
C ASN A 533 14.78 -14.35 27.35
N LEU A 534 14.02 -15.27 26.76
CA LEU A 534 12.66 -15.59 27.19
C LEU A 534 12.61 -16.23 28.58
N LEU A 535 13.69 -16.90 29.04
CA LEU A 535 13.78 -17.47 30.39
C LEU A 535 14.01 -16.43 31.48
N HIS A 536 14.26 -15.16 31.13
CA HIS A 536 14.47 -14.10 32.11
C HIS A 536 13.16 -13.69 32.80
N TYR A 537 12.02 -14.11 32.23
CA TYR A 537 10.68 -13.82 32.69
C TYR A 537 9.85 -15.10 32.88
N VAL A 538 8.82 -15.03 33.73
CA VAL A 538 7.83 -16.09 33.90
C VAL A 538 6.47 -15.51 33.54
N THR A 539 5.81 -16.05 32.53
CA THR A 539 4.47 -15.63 32.09
C THR A 539 3.45 -15.86 33.20
N LYS A 540 2.78 -14.79 33.63
CA LYS A 540 1.75 -14.82 34.67
C LYS A 540 0.47 -14.14 34.18
N PRO A 541 -0.72 -14.79 34.34
CA PRO A 541 -0.93 -16.21 34.63
C PRO A 541 -0.26 -17.14 33.59
N PRO A 542 -0.07 -18.44 33.89
CA PRO A 542 0.42 -19.40 32.90
C PRO A 542 -0.50 -19.44 31.67
N LEU A 543 0.02 -19.96 30.55
CA LEU A 543 -0.78 -20.22 29.35
C LEU A 543 -1.75 -21.37 29.64
N SER A 544 -2.99 -21.26 29.13
CA SER A 544 -3.95 -22.35 29.14
C SER A 544 -3.51 -23.49 28.23
N ASP A 545 -4.03 -24.69 28.47
CA ASP A 545 -3.65 -25.87 27.68
C ASP A 545 -4.12 -25.77 26.22
N THR A 546 -5.24 -25.10 25.98
CA THR A 546 -5.74 -24.79 24.62
C THR A 546 -4.76 -23.89 23.86
N LEU A 547 -4.22 -22.84 24.51
CA LEU A 547 -3.20 -21.98 23.91
C LEU A 547 -1.87 -22.71 23.70
N ARG A 548 -1.47 -23.57 24.62
CA ARG A 548 -0.26 -24.39 24.47
C ARG A 548 -0.37 -25.33 23.27
N SER A 549 -1.50 -26.02 23.13
CA SER A 549 -1.78 -26.86 21.96
C SER A 549 -1.76 -26.04 20.66
N ALA A 550 -2.39 -24.87 20.63
CA ALA A 550 -2.33 -23.98 19.48
C ALA A 550 -0.91 -23.47 19.18
N CYS A 551 -0.10 -23.19 20.22
CA CYS A 551 1.30 -22.81 20.10
C CYS A 551 2.14 -23.95 19.50
N ARG A 552 1.94 -25.20 19.95
CA ARG A 552 2.59 -26.38 19.36
C ARG A 552 2.21 -26.59 17.90
N ALA A 553 0.93 -26.53 17.55
CA ALA A 553 0.49 -26.66 16.16
C ALA A 553 1.18 -25.62 15.26
N LYS A 554 1.26 -24.36 15.72
CA LYS A 554 1.96 -23.28 15.01
C LYS A 554 3.47 -23.48 14.93
N LEU A 555 4.11 -24.07 15.95
CA LEU A 555 5.54 -24.43 15.89
C LEU A 555 5.82 -25.35 14.71
N PHE A 556 5.04 -26.43 14.56
CA PHE A 556 5.21 -27.36 13.44
C PHE A 556 4.86 -26.73 12.09
N THR A 557 3.85 -25.85 12.03
CA THR A 557 3.60 -25.03 10.82
C THR A 557 4.83 -24.22 10.44
N ILE A 558 5.40 -23.45 11.38
CA ILE A 558 6.60 -22.62 11.14
C ILE A 558 7.79 -23.48 10.70
N LEU A 559 8.01 -24.62 11.34
CA LEU A 559 9.10 -25.53 10.96
C LEU A 559 8.91 -26.13 9.56
N GLY A 560 7.67 -26.41 9.15
CA GLY A 560 7.32 -26.85 7.81
C GLY A 560 7.62 -25.77 6.78
N ASP A 561 7.17 -24.55 7.04
CA ASP A 561 7.42 -23.39 6.17
C ASP A 561 8.92 -23.06 6.07
N LEU A 562 9.67 -23.16 7.18
CA LEU A 562 11.12 -22.99 7.16
C LEU A 562 11.84 -24.09 6.37
N SER A 563 11.26 -25.28 6.26
CA SER A 563 11.82 -26.39 5.49
C SER A 563 11.65 -26.20 3.98
N SER A 564 10.59 -25.51 3.55
CA SER A 564 10.37 -25.17 2.14
C SER A 564 11.02 -23.84 1.71
N GLN A 565 11.32 -22.95 2.65
CA GLN A 565 11.97 -21.66 2.35
C GLN A 565 13.39 -21.83 1.78
N THR A 566 13.66 -21.08 0.72
CA THR A 566 14.97 -21.02 0.05
C THR A 566 15.61 -19.66 0.27
N LYS A 567 16.81 -19.63 0.85
CA LYS A 567 17.63 -18.42 1.00
C LYS A 567 18.79 -18.44 0.00
N VAL A 568 19.17 -17.27 -0.50
CA VAL A 568 20.38 -17.09 -1.31
C VAL A 568 21.51 -16.64 -0.38
N VAL A 569 22.49 -17.50 -0.14
CA VAL A 569 23.69 -17.17 0.64
C VAL A 569 24.79 -16.74 -0.32
N LYS A 570 25.44 -15.60 -0.04
CA LYS A 570 26.64 -15.15 -0.77
C LYS A 570 27.87 -15.72 -0.08
N GLY A 571 28.60 -16.59 -0.76
CA GLY A 571 29.86 -17.15 -0.26
C GLY A 571 30.98 -16.10 -0.19
N GLU A 572 32.08 -16.45 0.49
CA GLU A 572 33.27 -15.60 0.65
C GLU A 572 33.94 -15.22 -0.68
N SER A 573 33.72 -16.02 -1.74
CA SER A 573 34.17 -15.80 -3.11
C SER A 573 33.25 -14.91 -3.95
N GLY A 574 32.09 -14.51 -3.41
CA GLY A 574 31.05 -13.76 -4.14
C GLY A 574 30.07 -14.63 -4.95
N GLU A 575 30.21 -15.96 -4.93
CA GLU A 575 29.24 -16.89 -5.53
C GLU A 575 27.97 -16.97 -4.68
N SER A 576 26.80 -16.91 -5.32
CA SER A 576 25.50 -17.03 -4.66
C SER A 576 24.99 -18.48 -4.71
N THR A 577 24.92 -19.16 -3.57
CA THR A 577 24.33 -20.50 -3.46
C THR A 577 22.93 -20.43 -2.85
N ARG A 578 21.97 -21.13 -3.45
CA ARG A 578 20.63 -21.28 -2.88
C ARG A 578 20.68 -22.40 -1.85
N VAL A 579 20.42 -22.06 -0.60
CA VAL A 579 20.34 -23.01 0.50
C VAL A 579 18.88 -23.08 0.94
N THR A 580 18.29 -24.27 0.81
CA THR A 580 16.92 -24.56 1.26
C THR A 580 16.98 -25.14 2.67
N SER A 581 15.97 -24.88 3.50
CA SER A 581 15.79 -25.46 4.86
C SER A 581 16.86 -25.14 5.91
N SER A 582 17.85 -24.30 5.61
CA SER A 582 19.00 -24.03 6.51
C SER A 582 19.16 -22.56 6.84
N ALA A 583 19.82 -22.30 7.97
CA ALA A 583 20.33 -20.99 8.37
C ALA A 583 21.59 -20.62 7.56
N ALA A 584 22.07 -19.39 7.71
CA ALA A 584 23.25 -18.87 7.02
C ALA A 584 24.55 -19.58 7.42
N ASP A 585 24.59 -20.21 8.59
CA ASP A 585 25.70 -21.08 9.03
C ASP A 585 25.65 -22.50 8.42
N GLY A 586 24.63 -22.78 7.59
CA GLY A 586 24.44 -24.05 6.89
C GLY A 586 23.71 -25.13 7.71
N GLU A 587 23.38 -24.85 8.98
CA GLU A 587 22.63 -25.77 9.84
C GLU A 587 21.12 -25.74 9.55
N LEU A 588 20.47 -26.91 9.51
CA LEU A 588 19.04 -27.04 9.28
C LEU A 588 18.22 -26.39 10.41
N TRP A 589 17.14 -25.69 10.06
CA TRP A 589 16.26 -25.03 11.05
C TRP A 589 15.63 -26.01 12.04
N ILE A 590 15.19 -27.17 11.55
CA ILE A 590 14.65 -28.25 12.39
C ILE A 590 15.71 -28.75 13.37
N THR A 591 16.97 -28.84 12.95
CA THR A 591 18.04 -29.27 13.86
C THR A 591 18.43 -28.19 14.87
N LYS A 592 18.33 -26.90 14.50
CA LYS A 592 18.41 -25.82 15.51
C LYS A 592 17.30 -25.94 16.55
N ALA A 593 16.07 -26.23 16.12
CA ALA A 593 14.95 -26.46 17.03
C ALA A 593 15.19 -27.65 17.98
N THR A 594 15.70 -28.80 17.49
CA THR A 594 16.05 -29.93 18.37
C THR A 594 17.17 -29.60 19.36
N ASN A 595 18.15 -28.77 18.96
CA ASN A 595 19.21 -28.29 19.84
C ASN A 595 18.67 -27.38 20.95
N ILE A 596 17.72 -26.49 20.64
CA ILE A 596 17.02 -25.65 21.63
C ILE A 596 16.28 -26.52 22.64
N VAL A 597 15.49 -27.50 22.17
CA VAL A 597 14.78 -28.46 23.06
C VAL A 597 15.77 -29.19 23.97
N GLY A 598 16.88 -29.69 23.41
CA GLY A 598 17.91 -30.38 24.18
C GLY A 598 18.64 -29.50 25.20
N ALA A 599 18.78 -28.20 24.94
CA ALA A 599 19.34 -27.24 25.89
C ALA A 599 18.35 -26.94 27.04
N LEU A 600 17.06 -26.84 26.74
CA LEU A 600 16.01 -26.63 27.75
C LEU A 600 15.84 -27.84 28.66
N GLU A 601 15.90 -29.07 28.13
CA GLU A 601 15.87 -30.30 28.97
C GLU A 601 17.03 -30.37 29.97
N GLN A 602 18.20 -29.82 29.61
CA GLN A 602 19.35 -29.76 30.52
C GLN A 602 19.16 -28.74 31.65
N ASP A 603 18.29 -27.74 31.47
CA ASP A 603 17.94 -26.74 32.48
C ASP A 603 16.66 -27.10 33.26
N SER A 604 16.62 -28.32 33.80
CA SER A 604 15.53 -28.83 34.65
C SER A 604 15.28 -28.01 35.93
N SER A 605 16.18 -27.07 36.25
CA SER A 605 16.06 -26.18 37.40
C SER A 605 15.16 -24.97 37.16
N HIS A 606 14.95 -24.59 35.90
CA HIS A 606 14.18 -23.40 35.50
C HIS A 606 13.00 -23.72 34.57
N VAL A 607 13.02 -24.86 33.87
CA VAL A 607 11.92 -25.32 33.00
C VAL A 607 11.54 -26.76 33.30
N SER A 608 10.29 -27.12 33.02
CA SER A 608 9.78 -28.49 33.07
C SER A 608 9.09 -28.84 31.76
N LEU A 609 9.23 -30.08 31.27
CA LEU A 609 8.47 -30.56 30.12
C LEU A 609 6.97 -30.58 30.45
N LEU A 610 6.11 -30.30 29.47
CA LEU A 610 4.65 -30.31 29.66
C LEU A 610 4.10 -31.73 29.82
N ALA A 611 4.55 -32.67 29.00
CA ALA A 611 4.19 -34.07 29.08
C ALA A 611 5.19 -34.84 29.94
N GLU A 612 4.71 -35.81 30.73
CA GLU A 612 5.61 -36.79 31.34
C GLU A 612 6.19 -37.68 30.23
N THR A 613 7.51 -37.93 30.26
CA THR A 613 8.18 -38.75 29.24
C THR A 613 8.45 -40.13 29.81
N GLU A 614 7.98 -41.16 29.13
CA GLU A 614 8.28 -42.55 29.46
C GLU A 614 9.78 -42.86 29.30
N GLU A 615 10.30 -43.81 30.08
CA GLU A 615 11.74 -44.13 30.10
C GLU A 615 12.22 -44.64 28.73
N GLU A 616 11.37 -45.38 28.00
CA GLU A 616 11.65 -45.89 26.67
C GLU A 616 11.79 -44.75 25.64
N VAL A 617 10.86 -43.80 25.65
CA VAL A 617 10.90 -42.59 24.80
C VAL A 617 12.14 -41.73 25.12
N ALA A 618 12.48 -41.57 26.40
CA ALA A 618 13.68 -40.84 26.82
C ALA A 618 14.98 -41.52 26.33
N ALA A 619 15.03 -42.86 26.36
CA ALA A 619 16.14 -43.63 25.83
C ALA A 619 16.26 -43.47 24.30
N LEU A 620 15.13 -43.50 23.59
CA LEU A 620 15.08 -43.33 22.14
C LEU A 620 15.52 -41.92 21.73
N ARG A 621 15.01 -40.86 22.38
CA ARG A 621 15.47 -39.47 22.18
C ARG A 621 16.98 -39.32 22.39
N THR A 622 17.53 -40.02 23.38
CA THR A 622 18.97 -40.04 23.64
C THR A 622 19.75 -40.77 22.54
N ARG A 623 19.21 -41.87 22.02
CA ARG A 623 19.77 -42.58 20.86
C ARG A 623 19.78 -41.70 19.62
N ALA A 624 18.65 -41.05 19.29
CA ALA A 624 18.52 -40.15 18.14
C ALA A 624 19.59 -39.05 18.15
N ARG A 625 19.79 -38.38 19.30
CA ARG A 625 20.82 -37.34 19.45
C ARG A 625 22.25 -37.87 19.30
N LYS A 626 22.51 -39.12 19.69
CA LYS A 626 23.83 -39.75 19.46
C LYS A 626 24.06 -40.04 17.98
N VAL A 627 23.03 -40.53 17.28
CA VAL A 627 23.07 -40.78 15.84
C VAL A 627 23.28 -39.48 15.07
N LEU A 628 22.52 -38.42 15.36
CA LEU A 628 22.70 -37.08 14.77
C LEU A 628 24.14 -36.57 14.93
N LYS A 629 24.71 -36.70 16.14
CA LYS A 629 26.12 -36.33 16.41
C LYS A 629 27.13 -37.21 15.65
N ALA A 630 26.79 -38.46 15.36
CA ALA A 630 27.66 -39.39 14.66
C ALA A 630 27.66 -39.15 13.14
N ILE A 631 26.48 -38.86 12.56
CA ILE A 631 26.32 -38.49 11.14
C ILE A 631 27.11 -37.22 10.85
N ARG A 632 26.88 -36.14 11.61
CA ARG A 632 27.61 -34.87 11.45
C ARG A 632 29.13 -34.98 11.57
N LYS A 633 29.64 -35.94 12.33
CA LYS A 633 31.09 -36.19 12.46
C LYS A 633 31.70 -36.91 11.26
N LYS A 634 30.90 -37.70 10.55
CA LYS A 634 31.30 -38.43 9.34
C LYS A 634 30.94 -37.70 8.05
N GLN A 635 30.20 -36.60 8.15
CA GLN A 635 29.69 -35.84 7.02
C GLN A 635 30.83 -35.14 6.28
N ASP A 636 30.95 -35.43 4.98
CA ASP A 636 31.71 -34.60 4.05
C ASP A 636 30.83 -33.39 3.64
N ALA A 637 31.45 -32.28 3.23
CA ALA A 637 30.75 -31.02 2.93
C ALA A 637 29.67 -31.12 1.82
N ASP A 638 29.67 -32.22 1.05
CA ASP A 638 28.82 -32.48 -0.11
C ASP A 638 27.94 -33.76 0.05
N ASP A 639 27.80 -34.27 1.28
CA ASP A 639 26.99 -35.46 1.55
C ASP A 639 25.51 -35.09 1.79
N ASP A 640 24.78 -34.92 0.69
CA ASP A 640 23.33 -34.68 0.69
C ASP A 640 22.56 -35.78 1.42
N ALA A 641 22.96 -37.05 1.27
CA ALA A 641 22.26 -38.15 1.92
C ALA A 641 22.33 -38.06 3.45
N SER A 642 23.49 -37.69 4.00
CA SER A 642 23.63 -37.40 5.43
C SER A 642 22.73 -36.25 5.89
N ARG A 643 22.59 -35.19 5.07
CA ARG A 643 21.68 -34.06 5.37
C ARG A 643 20.21 -34.51 5.36
N GLY A 644 19.82 -35.36 4.42
CA GLY A 644 18.47 -35.91 4.33
C GLY A 644 18.12 -36.78 5.54
N ALA A 645 19.03 -37.67 5.96
CA ALA A 645 18.85 -38.48 7.16
C ALA A 645 18.85 -37.63 8.44
N GLU A 646 19.71 -36.60 8.52
CA GLU A 646 19.71 -35.64 9.62
C GLU A 646 18.37 -34.90 9.75
N LEU A 647 17.80 -34.47 8.62
CA LEU A 647 16.51 -33.80 8.56
C LEU A 647 15.38 -34.70 9.09
N LEU A 648 15.30 -35.95 8.60
CA LEU A 648 14.29 -36.93 9.03
C LEU A 648 14.38 -37.22 10.52
N ILE A 649 15.58 -37.57 11.01
CA ILE A 649 15.77 -37.87 12.43
C ILE A 649 15.44 -36.64 13.29
N SER A 650 15.81 -35.43 12.85
CA SER A 650 15.51 -34.21 13.60
C SER A 650 14.01 -33.93 13.66
N ALA A 651 13.27 -34.16 12.56
CA ALA A 651 11.82 -33.96 12.50
C ALA A 651 11.07 -34.98 13.37
N LEU A 652 11.33 -36.28 13.17
CA LEU A 652 10.73 -37.36 13.95
C LEU A 652 11.07 -37.22 15.46
N LEU A 653 12.30 -36.78 15.78
CA LEU A 653 12.68 -36.49 17.16
C LEU A 653 11.80 -35.38 17.77
N LEU A 654 11.49 -34.31 17.02
CA LEU A 654 10.59 -33.26 17.51
C LEU A 654 9.14 -33.74 17.63
N GLU A 655 8.68 -34.58 16.70
CA GLU A 655 7.33 -35.18 16.74
C GLU A 655 7.13 -36.03 18.00
N THR A 656 8.17 -36.67 18.53
CA THR A 656 8.05 -37.36 19.85
C THR A 656 7.68 -36.44 21.01
N TYR A 657 7.82 -35.11 20.87
CA TYR A 657 7.38 -34.12 21.86
C TYR A 657 5.96 -33.62 21.64
N ASN A 658 5.34 -34.01 20.53
CA ASN A 658 3.92 -33.84 20.29
C ASN A 658 3.13 -34.94 21.05
N GLU A 659 1.84 -34.74 21.26
CA GLU A 659 1.00 -35.67 22.06
C GLU A 659 0.56 -36.94 21.30
N GLU A 660 1.01 -37.13 20.04
CA GLU A 660 0.68 -38.28 19.20
C GLU A 660 1.73 -39.39 19.35
N GLU A 661 1.32 -40.57 19.81
CA GLU A 661 2.21 -41.70 20.16
C GLU A 661 2.73 -42.48 18.93
N ASP A 662 2.15 -42.27 17.74
CA ASP A 662 2.37 -43.08 16.52
C ASP A 662 3.72 -42.86 15.83
N ASP A 663 4.61 -42.01 16.35
CA ASP A 663 5.90 -41.66 15.73
C ASP A 663 7.12 -42.32 16.37
N ILE A 664 6.95 -43.01 17.51
CA ILE A 664 8.05 -43.63 18.26
C ILE A 664 8.67 -44.79 17.45
N ASP A 665 7.83 -45.70 16.92
CA ASP A 665 8.27 -46.85 16.12
C ASP A 665 8.88 -46.42 14.78
N VAL A 666 8.34 -45.34 14.20
CA VAL A 666 8.84 -44.73 12.96
C VAL A 666 10.23 -44.13 13.18
N LEU A 667 10.44 -43.45 14.32
CA LEU A 667 11.75 -42.93 14.71
C LEU A 667 12.76 -44.06 14.92
N GLU A 668 12.38 -45.14 15.61
CA GLU A 668 13.28 -46.29 15.80
C GLU A 668 13.71 -46.91 14.47
N SER A 669 12.77 -47.13 13.56
CA SER A 669 13.02 -47.64 12.21
C SER A 669 13.95 -46.71 11.41
N CYS A 670 13.73 -45.40 11.48
CA CYS A 670 14.58 -44.39 10.85
C CYS A 670 16.01 -44.41 11.39
N LEU A 671 16.19 -44.58 12.70
CA LEU A 671 17.51 -44.66 13.34
C LEU A 671 18.25 -45.92 12.92
N ASP A 672 17.58 -47.07 12.90
CA ASP A 672 18.16 -48.35 12.46
C ASP A 672 18.61 -48.28 11.00
N ALA A 673 17.75 -47.79 10.10
CA ALA A 673 18.06 -47.60 8.69
C ALA A 673 19.26 -46.67 8.48
N THR A 674 19.31 -45.57 9.22
CA THR A 674 20.40 -44.59 9.15
C THR A 674 21.73 -45.16 9.68
N GLU A 675 21.71 -45.85 10.82
CA GLU A 675 22.91 -46.48 11.37
C GLU A 675 23.50 -47.54 10.44
N LYS A 676 22.65 -48.29 9.72
CA LYS A 676 23.04 -49.24 8.67
C LYS A 676 23.60 -48.51 7.44
N LEU A 677 22.90 -47.51 6.91
CA LEU A 677 23.27 -46.78 5.69
C LEU A 677 24.64 -46.09 5.79
N PHE A 678 24.97 -45.50 6.95
CA PHE A 678 26.23 -44.77 7.18
C PHE A 678 27.26 -45.54 8.02
N GLY A 679 27.00 -46.81 8.31
CA GLY A 679 27.90 -47.69 9.08
C GLY A 679 28.30 -47.11 10.45
N LEU A 680 27.33 -46.57 11.19
CA LEU A 680 27.56 -45.89 12.48
C LEU A 680 27.60 -46.87 13.67
N SER A 681 27.03 -48.05 13.50
CA SER A 681 26.99 -49.09 14.53
C SER A 681 28.19 -50.05 14.46
N LYS A 682 28.81 -50.33 15.61
CA LYS A 682 29.89 -51.34 15.76
C LYS A 682 29.37 -52.80 15.65
N LYS A 683 28.05 -53.01 15.63
CA LYS A 683 27.40 -54.33 15.57
C LYS A 683 26.93 -54.72 14.16
N SER A 684 27.29 -53.99 13.11
CA SER A 684 26.99 -54.40 11.73
C SER A 684 27.84 -55.63 11.35
N LYS A 685 27.37 -56.81 11.76
CA LYS A 685 27.56 -58.02 10.98
C LYS A 685 26.49 -57.95 9.91
N THR A 686 26.92 -57.91 8.65
CA THR A 686 26.09 -58.27 7.50
C THR A 686 25.53 -59.68 7.75
N THR A 687 24.30 -59.77 8.25
CA THR A 687 23.47 -60.96 8.07
C THR A 687 22.91 -60.88 6.66
N GLU A 688 23.13 -61.93 5.86
CA GLU A 688 22.68 -62.06 4.46
C GLU A 688 21.14 -62.15 4.31
N ASP A 689 20.37 -61.65 5.29
CA ASP A 689 18.91 -61.81 5.43
C ASP A 689 18.16 -60.47 5.64
N ASP A 690 18.79 -59.31 5.40
CA ASP A 690 18.04 -58.05 5.34
C ASP A 690 17.34 -57.95 3.97
N GLU A 691 16.03 -58.20 3.96
CA GLU A 691 15.17 -58.30 2.76
C GLU A 691 15.00 -56.95 2.02
N HIS A 692 15.31 -55.82 2.67
CA HIS A 692 15.14 -54.46 2.14
C HIS A 692 16.42 -53.62 2.30
N SER A 693 16.73 -52.76 1.32
CA SER A 693 17.89 -51.86 1.34
C SER A 693 17.73 -50.80 2.45
N PRO A 694 18.81 -50.35 3.13
CA PRO A 694 18.71 -49.30 4.15
C PRO A 694 18.13 -47.98 3.63
N ILE A 695 18.25 -47.70 2.32
CA ILE A 695 17.61 -46.54 1.70
C ILE A 695 16.10 -46.74 1.54
N ASP A 696 15.65 -47.95 1.19
CA ASP A 696 14.23 -48.28 1.04
C ASP A 696 13.50 -48.08 2.37
N LEU A 697 14.11 -48.50 3.48
CA LEU A 697 13.57 -48.27 4.83
C LEU A 697 13.43 -46.77 5.18
N LEU A 698 14.33 -45.90 4.69
CA LEU A 698 14.19 -44.45 4.88
C LEU A 698 13.08 -43.86 4.00
N ILE A 699 12.88 -44.41 2.80
CA ILE A 699 11.80 -43.98 1.92
C ILE A 699 10.45 -44.47 2.43
N ASP A 700 10.36 -45.66 3.03
CA ASP A 700 9.17 -46.12 3.75
C ASP A 700 8.79 -45.17 4.89
N VAL A 701 9.77 -44.67 5.64
CA VAL A 701 9.54 -43.63 6.65
C VAL A 701 8.98 -42.36 6.02
N ILE A 702 9.54 -41.91 4.89
CA ILE A 702 9.04 -40.74 4.14
C ILE A 702 7.60 -40.97 3.65
N ILE A 703 7.28 -42.15 3.18
CA ILE A 703 5.93 -42.53 2.72
C ILE A 703 4.95 -42.54 3.89
N GLY A 704 5.34 -43.10 5.04
CA GLY A 704 4.54 -43.06 6.27
C GLY A 704 4.27 -41.62 6.73
N MET A 705 5.26 -40.73 6.67
CA MET A 705 5.05 -39.30 6.93
C MET A 705 4.09 -38.65 5.94
N LEU A 706 4.15 -39.05 4.66
CA LEU A 706 3.24 -38.57 3.62
C LEU A 706 1.85 -39.18 3.73
N GLU A 707 1.66 -40.28 4.43
CA GLU A 707 0.36 -40.90 4.68
C GLU A 707 -0.43 -40.13 5.74
N LYS A 708 0.23 -39.64 6.81
CA LYS A 708 -0.39 -38.91 7.93
C LYS A 708 -0.94 -37.51 7.60
N SER A 709 -0.82 -37.04 6.35
CA SER A 709 -1.36 -35.75 5.84
C SER A 709 -1.04 -34.47 6.60
N SER A 710 0.01 -34.45 7.41
CA SER A 710 0.46 -33.23 8.07
C SER A 710 1.25 -32.34 7.10
N ALA A 711 0.99 -31.01 7.13
CA ALA A 711 1.72 -30.05 6.30
C ALA A 711 3.23 -30.02 6.63
N PHE A 712 3.56 -30.17 7.92
CA PHE A 712 4.94 -30.31 8.39
C PHE A 712 5.59 -31.58 7.82
N GLY A 713 4.94 -32.73 7.98
CA GLY A 713 5.44 -34.02 7.49
C GLY A 713 5.62 -34.01 5.98
N LYS A 714 4.69 -33.43 5.21
CA LYS A 714 4.83 -33.25 3.76
C LYS A 714 6.05 -32.43 3.40
N ALA A 715 6.24 -31.26 4.02
CA ALA A 715 7.38 -30.38 3.72
C ALA A 715 8.72 -31.07 4.02
N VAL A 716 8.81 -31.76 5.17
CA VAL A 716 10.01 -32.51 5.58
C VAL A 716 10.27 -33.69 4.65
N ALA A 717 9.24 -34.49 4.35
CA ALA A 717 9.33 -35.67 3.49
C ALA A 717 9.86 -35.31 2.09
N ILE A 718 9.30 -34.29 1.46
CA ILE A 718 9.71 -33.81 0.13
C ILE A 718 11.17 -33.32 0.17
N GLN A 719 11.52 -32.53 1.18
CA GLN A 719 12.87 -31.96 1.29
C GLN A 719 13.92 -33.04 1.61
N ALA A 720 13.61 -33.99 2.51
CA ALA A 720 14.47 -35.11 2.85
C ALA A 720 14.66 -36.05 1.66
N PHE A 721 13.59 -36.35 0.92
CA PHE A 721 13.68 -37.14 -0.31
C PHE A 721 14.57 -36.45 -1.35
N SER A 722 14.45 -35.12 -1.48
CA SER A 722 15.32 -34.34 -2.37
C SER A 722 16.81 -34.57 -2.09
N PHE A 723 17.19 -34.58 -0.81
CA PHE A 723 18.55 -34.86 -0.35
C PHE A 723 18.96 -36.33 -0.50
N LEU A 724 18.04 -37.27 -0.30
CA LEU A 724 18.29 -38.71 -0.41
C LEU A 724 18.26 -39.22 -1.86
N SER A 725 17.73 -38.43 -2.80
CA SER A 725 17.49 -38.81 -4.19
C SER A 725 18.70 -39.41 -4.91
N GLY A 726 19.92 -38.98 -4.56
CA GLY A 726 21.17 -39.49 -5.14
C GLY A 726 21.54 -40.91 -4.71
N ARG A 727 20.88 -41.48 -3.69
CA ARG A 727 21.12 -42.82 -3.15
C ARG A 727 20.00 -43.82 -3.46
N VAL A 728 18.94 -43.37 -4.14
CA VAL A 728 17.78 -44.16 -4.52
C VAL A 728 18.18 -45.31 -5.45
N GLU A 729 17.67 -46.51 -5.18
CA GLU A 729 17.92 -47.74 -5.93
C GLU A 729 16.69 -48.11 -6.78
N SER A 730 16.79 -49.15 -7.62
CA SER A 730 15.64 -49.61 -8.43
C SER A 730 14.48 -50.07 -7.54
N SER A 731 14.79 -50.79 -6.46
CA SER A 731 13.81 -51.23 -5.46
C SER A 731 13.04 -50.06 -4.84
N THR A 732 13.72 -48.94 -4.60
CA THR A 732 13.11 -47.73 -4.05
C THR A 732 12.08 -47.11 -4.99
N ILE A 733 12.35 -47.10 -6.30
CA ILE A 733 11.40 -46.60 -7.30
C ILE A 733 10.20 -47.54 -7.41
N ASP A 734 10.44 -48.86 -7.42
CA ASP A 734 9.39 -49.87 -7.44
C ASP A 734 8.47 -49.72 -6.21
N LEU A 735 9.03 -49.39 -5.05
CA LEU A 735 8.30 -49.14 -3.82
C LEU A 735 7.38 -47.91 -3.93
N ILE A 736 7.86 -46.79 -4.47
CA ILE A 736 7.03 -45.59 -4.72
C ILE A 736 5.92 -45.88 -5.75
N LEU A 737 6.24 -46.61 -6.81
CA LEU A 737 5.27 -46.99 -7.84
C LEU A 737 4.19 -47.94 -7.30
N LEU A 738 4.58 -48.89 -6.45
CA LEU A 738 3.67 -49.83 -5.81
C LEU A 738 2.67 -49.10 -4.91
N GLN A 739 3.07 -48.04 -4.20
CA GLN A 739 2.14 -47.19 -3.43
C GLN A 739 1.17 -46.39 -4.31
N LEU A 740 1.59 -46.03 -5.54
CA LEU A 740 0.72 -45.38 -6.53
C LEU A 740 -0.30 -46.37 -7.13
N GLU A 741 0.10 -47.64 -7.31
CA GLU A 741 -0.73 -48.72 -7.87
C GLU A 741 -1.73 -49.33 -6.87
N GLN A 742 -1.32 -49.54 -5.60
CA GLN A 742 -2.12 -50.27 -4.61
C GLN A 742 -3.37 -49.53 -4.09
N ARG A 743 -3.48 -48.23 -4.34
CA ARG A 743 -4.62 -47.40 -3.91
C ARG A 743 -5.53 -47.04 -5.08
N ASP A 744 -5.88 -48.00 -5.94
CA ASP A 744 -6.84 -47.75 -7.01
C ASP A 744 -8.24 -47.50 -6.43
N VAL A 745 -8.87 -46.43 -6.88
CA VAL A 745 -10.18 -45.94 -6.40
C VAL A 745 -11.32 -46.65 -7.15
N ASN A 746 -10.97 -47.50 -8.12
CA ASN A 746 -11.89 -48.22 -8.98
C ASN A 746 -12.23 -49.59 -8.39
N ASP A 747 -13.04 -49.63 -7.34
CA ASP A 747 -13.94 -50.78 -7.15
C ASP A 747 -15.11 -50.55 -8.13
N PRO A 748 -15.36 -51.42 -9.12
CA PRO A 748 -16.26 -51.14 -10.25
C PRO A 748 -17.77 -51.15 -9.90
N GLU A 749 -18.16 -50.77 -8.69
CA GLU A 749 -19.57 -50.59 -8.31
C GLU A 749 -20.00 -49.11 -8.18
N ASP A 750 -19.10 -48.13 -8.31
CA ASP A 750 -19.45 -46.70 -8.21
C ASP A 750 -19.22 -45.97 -9.55
N GLU A 751 -20.28 -45.82 -10.36
CA GLU A 751 -20.32 -45.04 -11.60
C GLU A 751 -20.42 -43.52 -11.33
N GLU A 752 -19.33 -42.81 -11.04
CA GLU A 752 -19.28 -41.34 -11.08
C GLU A 752 -17.91 -40.84 -11.59
N GLU A 753 -17.65 -40.99 -12.91
CA GLU A 753 -16.43 -40.50 -13.59
C GLU A 753 -16.38 -38.96 -13.78
N GLU A 754 -17.45 -38.22 -13.46
CA GLU A 754 -17.53 -36.76 -13.62
C GLU A 754 -16.98 -35.95 -12.42
N ASP A 755 -17.02 -36.50 -11.19
CA ASP A 755 -16.59 -35.81 -9.95
C ASP A 755 -15.05 -35.63 -9.83
N ALA A 756 -14.26 -36.42 -10.56
CA ALA A 756 -12.79 -36.32 -10.54
C ALA A 756 -12.26 -35.10 -11.33
N ALA A 757 -13.04 -34.59 -12.28
CA ALA A 757 -12.67 -33.43 -13.08
C ALA A 757 -12.91 -32.10 -12.34
N GLU A 758 -13.96 -32.00 -11.53
CA GLU A 758 -14.24 -30.80 -10.72
C GLU A 758 -13.19 -30.57 -9.62
N ALA A 759 -12.67 -31.62 -9.00
CA ALA A 759 -11.60 -31.51 -8.00
C ALA A 759 -10.26 -31.00 -8.59
N ILE A 760 -10.05 -31.15 -9.91
CA ILE A 760 -8.88 -30.61 -10.62
C ILE A 760 -9.12 -29.14 -11.00
N ALA A 761 -10.37 -28.75 -11.27
CA ALA A 761 -10.73 -27.37 -11.60
C ALA A 761 -10.62 -26.43 -10.39
N GLU A 762 -11.03 -26.85 -9.19
CA GLU A 762 -10.90 -26.02 -7.98
C GLU A 762 -9.44 -25.78 -7.54
N MET A 763 -8.50 -26.65 -7.91
CA MET A 763 -7.07 -26.46 -7.61
C MET A 763 -6.37 -25.45 -8.53
N ALA A 764 -7.01 -25.03 -9.64
CA ALA A 764 -6.45 -24.03 -10.55
C ALA A 764 -6.70 -22.58 -10.08
N GLU A 765 -7.59 -22.35 -9.10
CA GLU A 765 -7.94 -21.01 -8.63
C GLU A 765 -7.08 -20.49 -7.46
N ASP A 766 -6.29 -21.33 -6.78
CA ASP A 766 -5.53 -20.93 -5.57
C ASP A 766 -4.05 -20.59 -5.85
N GLY A 767 -3.72 -20.24 -7.10
CA GLY A 767 -2.35 -20.06 -7.58
C GLY A 767 -2.11 -18.84 -8.46
N GLN A 768 -2.51 -17.62 -8.05
CA GLN A 768 -2.06 -16.39 -8.71
C GLN A 768 -1.72 -15.26 -7.72
N GLU A 769 -0.42 -15.04 -7.49
CA GLU A 769 0.12 -13.71 -7.20
C GLU A 769 0.88 -13.19 -8.44
N SER A 770 0.22 -12.23 -9.11
CA SER A 770 0.70 -11.05 -9.86
C SER A 770 1.94 -11.09 -10.76
N GLU A 771 1.75 -10.70 -12.04
CA GLU A 771 2.46 -9.55 -12.65
C GLU A 771 1.48 -8.69 -13.49
N GLU A 772 1.63 -7.37 -13.39
CA GLU A 772 0.90 -6.31 -14.09
C GLU A 772 1.53 -6.01 -15.47
N ASP A 773 0.73 -5.71 -16.51
CA ASP A 773 0.72 -4.40 -17.20
C ASP A 773 -0.45 -4.25 -18.19
N ASP A 774 -0.77 -2.98 -18.44
CA ASP A 774 -1.96 -2.28 -18.92
C ASP A 774 -2.31 -2.41 -20.43
N SER A 775 -3.61 -2.43 -20.76
CA SER A 775 -4.21 -1.63 -21.86
C SER A 775 -5.74 -1.74 -21.92
N GLU A 776 -6.40 -0.58 -21.98
CA GLU A 776 -7.85 -0.31 -22.10
C GLU A 776 -8.55 -0.91 -23.34
N ASP A 777 -9.80 -1.38 -23.21
CA ASP A 777 -11.04 -0.72 -23.71
C ASP A 777 -12.26 -1.68 -23.81
N GLY A 778 -13.42 -1.16 -23.38
CA GLY A 778 -14.78 -1.38 -23.90
C GLY A 778 -15.31 -2.77 -24.29
N SER A 779 -16.28 -3.29 -23.50
CA SER A 779 -17.71 -3.37 -23.86
C SER A 779 -18.46 -4.52 -23.17
N ASP A 780 -19.58 -4.14 -22.56
CA ASP A 780 -20.80 -4.90 -22.27
C ASP A 780 -21.12 -6.04 -23.26
N ASP A 781 -21.33 -7.27 -22.78
CA ASP A 781 -22.42 -8.14 -23.26
C ASP A 781 -22.74 -9.24 -22.23
N GLY A 782 -24.03 -9.42 -21.99
CA GLY A 782 -24.59 -10.42 -21.09
C GLY A 782 -24.74 -11.78 -21.77
N SER A 783 -24.53 -12.85 -21.01
CA SER A 783 -24.94 -14.20 -21.39
C SER A 783 -25.40 -14.93 -20.15
N GLU A 784 -26.71 -14.90 -19.91
CA GLU A 784 -27.41 -15.87 -19.08
C GLU A 784 -27.31 -17.24 -19.76
N ASN A 785 -26.75 -18.23 -19.07
CA ASN A 785 -26.89 -19.64 -19.45
C ASN A 785 -27.88 -20.28 -18.48
N GLU A 786 -29.07 -20.56 -19.00
CA GLU A 786 -30.04 -21.52 -18.46
C GLU A 786 -29.41 -22.92 -18.48
N VAL A 787 -29.41 -23.60 -17.33
CA VAL A 787 -29.20 -25.05 -17.25
C VAL A 787 -30.49 -25.66 -16.74
N ASP A 788 -31.17 -26.38 -17.63
CA ASP A 788 -32.24 -27.33 -17.34
C ASP A 788 -31.60 -28.58 -16.70
N GLU A 789 -32.01 -28.92 -15.47
CA GLU A 789 -31.79 -30.25 -14.87
C GLU A 789 -33.06 -30.69 -14.13
N ASP A 790 -33.95 -31.38 -14.85
CA ASP A 790 -34.90 -32.33 -14.26
C ASP A 790 -34.35 -33.75 -14.52
N GLU A 791 -33.35 -34.17 -13.74
CA GLU A 791 -33.02 -35.59 -13.57
C GLU A 791 -33.56 -36.06 -12.22
N GLU A 792 -34.65 -36.83 -12.25
CA GLU A 792 -35.17 -37.54 -11.08
C GLU A 792 -34.15 -38.60 -10.62
N LEU A 793 -33.33 -38.24 -9.63
CA LEU A 793 -32.47 -39.18 -8.92
C LEU A 793 -33.34 -40.27 -8.26
N GLU A 794 -33.06 -41.54 -8.58
CA GLU A 794 -33.70 -42.68 -7.93
C GLU A 794 -33.31 -42.75 -6.45
N VAL A 795 -34.16 -42.22 -5.58
CA VAL A 795 -33.95 -42.22 -4.12
C VAL A 795 -34.06 -43.64 -3.57
N ASP A 796 -33.03 -44.05 -2.81
CA ASP A 796 -32.89 -45.35 -2.14
C ASP A 796 -34.20 -45.82 -1.43
N PRO A 797 -34.71 -47.03 -1.73
CA PRO A 797 -35.91 -47.58 -1.10
C PRO A 797 -35.81 -47.75 0.43
N GLU A 798 -34.61 -47.91 1.00
CA GLU A 798 -34.45 -47.95 2.46
C GLU A 798 -34.60 -46.57 3.11
N PHE A 799 -34.14 -45.50 2.43
CA PHE A 799 -34.32 -44.13 2.87
C PHE A 799 -35.81 -43.73 2.86
N ARG A 800 -36.55 -44.10 1.82
CA ARG A 800 -38.02 -43.91 1.77
C ARG A 800 -38.73 -44.61 2.92
N LYS A 801 -38.27 -45.81 3.29
CA LYS A 801 -38.83 -46.57 4.41
C LYS A 801 -38.55 -45.90 5.76
N GLN A 802 -37.34 -45.39 5.99
CA GLN A 802 -36.97 -44.68 7.23
C GLN A 802 -37.70 -43.34 7.38
N VAL A 803 -37.84 -42.58 6.29
CA VAL A 803 -38.62 -41.32 6.27
C VAL A 803 -40.11 -41.61 6.53
N ALA A 804 -40.67 -42.67 5.92
CA ALA A 804 -42.06 -43.08 6.15
C ALA A 804 -42.30 -43.56 7.59
N GLU A 805 -41.34 -44.27 8.19
CA GLU A 805 -41.42 -44.73 9.59
C GLU A 805 -41.31 -43.54 10.57
N ALA A 806 -40.47 -42.55 10.27
CA ALA A 806 -40.40 -41.28 11.03
C ALA A 806 -41.71 -40.47 10.95
N MET A 807 -42.43 -40.54 9.82
CA MET A 807 -43.76 -39.91 9.67
C MET A 807 -44.89 -40.69 10.35
N GLN A 808 -44.81 -42.03 10.44
CA GLN A 808 -45.82 -42.87 11.08
C GLN A 808 -45.81 -42.79 12.62
N VAL A 809 -44.63 -42.64 13.23
CA VAL A 809 -44.49 -42.62 14.70
C VAL A 809 -45.10 -41.36 15.34
N ASN A 810 -45.25 -40.26 14.59
CA ASN A 810 -45.77 -38.98 15.09
C ASN A 810 -47.21 -38.64 14.68
N GLY A 811 -48.01 -39.62 14.21
CA GLY A 811 -49.48 -39.50 14.23
C GLY A 811 -50.18 -38.96 12.99
N MET A 812 -49.61 -39.14 11.78
CA MET A 812 -50.33 -38.89 10.52
C MET A 812 -50.89 -40.20 9.95
N THR A 813 -52.17 -40.50 10.22
CA THR A 813 -52.89 -41.58 9.53
C THR A 813 -53.16 -41.16 8.09
N ALA A 814 -52.56 -41.82 7.12
CA ALA A 814 -53.05 -41.81 5.74
C ALA A 814 -54.44 -42.47 5.73
N ILE A 815 -55.50 -41.68 5.50
CA ILE A 815 -56.85 -42.19 5.28
C ILE A 815 -56.97 -42.51 3.79
N GLU A 816 -57.09 -43.80 3.47
CA GLU A 816 -57.60 -44.29 2.19
C GLU A 816 -59.13 -44.04 2.12
N ASP A 817 -59.58 -43.53 0.97
CA ASP A 817 -60.94 -43.48 0.37
C ASP A 817 -62.19 -43.76 1.25
N ASP A 818 -63.09 -42.77 1.40
CA ASP A 818 -64.53 -42.83 1.02
C ASP A 818 -65.27 -41.47 1.26
N ASP A 819 -66.29 -41.22 0.44
CA ASP A 819 -67.09 -39.98 0.25
C ASP A 819 -67.61 -39.23 1.51
N SER A 820 -67.45 -37.89 1.57
CA SER A 820 -68.52 -36.90 1.91
C SER A 820 -68.02 -35.45 2.12
N ASP A 821 -68.90 -34.51 1.75
CA ASP A 821 -68.77 -33.04 1.64
C ASP A 821 -68.23 -32.26 2.87
N ASP A 822 -67.42 -31.24 2.54
CA ASP A 822 -67.31 -29.89 3.12
C ASP A 822 -67.05 -29.72 4.63
N SER A 823 -65.77 -29.53 4.99
CA SER A 823 -65.29 -28.53 5.95
C SER A 823 -63.75 -28.61 6.03
N GLU A 824 -63.06 -27.69 5.37
CA GLU A 824 -61.64 -27.44 5.65
C GLU A 824 -61.46 -27.01 7.11
N GLY A 825 -60.99 -27.95 7.92
CA GLY A 825 -60.46 -27.71 9.25
C GLY A 825 -59.00 -28.11 9.25
N GLU A 826 -58.13 -27.16 8.91
CA GLU A 826 -56.68 -27.24 9.12
C GLU A 826 -56.42 -27.76 10.54
N VAL A 827 -55.88 -28.97 10.64
CA VAL A 827 -55.35 -29.47 11.90
C VAL A 827 -54.10 -28.65 12.17
N LEU A 828 -54.24 -27.59 12.95
CA LEU A 828 -53.13 -26.79 13.49
C LEU A 828 -52.23 -27.72 14.30
N LEU A 829 -51.19 -28.25 13.66
CA LEU A 829 -50.06 -28.86 14.36
C LEU A 829 -49.38 -27.75 15.17
N ASP A 830 -49.28 -27.97 16.47
CA ASP A 830 -48.59 -27.08 17.41
C ASP A 830 -47.11 -26.98 17.02
N ASP A 831 -46.52 -25.77 17.09
CA ASP A 831 -45.15 -25.46 16.61
C ASP A 831 -44.10 -26.41 17.22
N ASP A 832 -44.32 -26.87 18.44
CA ASP A 832 -43.46 -27.82 19.16
C ASP A 832 -43.47 -29.24 18.53
N GLN A 833 -44.53 -29.64 17.84
CA GLN A 833 -44.62 -30.92 17.13
C GLN A 833 -43.96 -30.87 15.75
N MET A 834 -44.02 -29.71 15.08
CA MET A 834 -43.35 -29.48 13.79
C MET A 834 -41.82 -29.41 13.99
N MET A 835 -41.35 -28.78 15.07
CA MET A 835 -39.93 -28.72 15.43
C MET A 835 -39.33 -30.11 15.74
N GLN A 836 -40.10 -31.00 16.38
CA GLN A 836 -39.65 -32.37 16.67
C GLN A 836 -39.56 -33.24 15.40
N LEU A 837 -40.45 -33.02 14.43
CA LEU A 837 -40.41 -33.70 13.14
C LEU A 837 -39.18 -33.27 12.34
N ASP A 838 -38.90 -31.97 12.28
CA ASP A 838 -37.72 -31.38 11.65
C ASP A 838 -36.41 -31.85 12.31
N ASP A 839 -36.37 -31.96 13.64
CA ASP A 839 -35.17 -32.45 14.34
C ASP A 839 -34.88 -33.94 14.07
N HIS A 840 -35.93 -34.75 13.86
CA HIS A 840 -35.78 -36.17 13.49
C HIS A 840 -35.40 -36.34 12.02
N LEU A 841 -36.03 -35.60 11.10
CA LEU A 841 -35.63 -35.55 9.69
C LEU A 841 -34.18 -35.05 9.55
N ALA A 842 -33.81 -33.97 10.25
CA ALA A 842 -32.45 -33.45 10.25
C ALA A 842 -31.43 -34.45 10.82
N LYS A 843 -31.79 -35.29 11.80
CA LYS A 843 -30.90 -36.37 12.27
C LYS A 843 -30.71 -37.46 11.22
N VAL A 844 -31.77 -37.86 10.51
CA VAL A 844 -31.69 -38.84 9.41
C VAL A 844 -30.86 -38.28 8.25
N PHE A 845 -31.10 -37.02 7.85
CA PHE A 845 -30.30 -36.32 6.84
C PHE A 845 -28.84 -36.12 7.27
N ARG A 846 -28.55 -35.80 8.55
CA ARG A 846 -27.18 -35.70 9.06
C ARG A 846 -26.45 -37.04 9.11
N ALA A 847 -27.14 -38.13 9.45
CA ALA A 847 -26.55 -39.46 9.48
C ALA A 847 -26.18 -39.94 8.06
N GLN A 848 -27.06 -39.73 7.08
CA GLN A 848 -26.78 -40.06 5.67
C GLN A 848 -25.71 -39.14 5.06
N ALA A 849 -25.79 -37.83 5.30
CA ALA A 849 -24.78 -36.87 4.85
C ALA A 849 -23.41 -37.10 5.52
N GLY A 850 -23.38 -37.64 6.74
CA GLY A 850 -22.16 -38.05 7.43
C GLY A 850 -21.47 -39.22 6.73
N ASN A 851 -22.19 -40.29 6.43
CA ASN A 851 -21.65 -41.46 5.72
C ASN A 851 -21.16 -41.12 4.29
N THR A 852 -21.91 -40.29 3.54
CA THR A 852 -21.49 -39.87 2.19
C THR A 852 -20.29 -38.92 2.23
N LYS A 853 -20.21 -38.02 3.23
CA LYS A 853 -19.04 -37.14 3.43
C LYS A 853 -17.80 -37.92 3.88
N GLU A 854 -17.96 -38.95 4.70
CA GLU A 854 -16.84 -39.81 5.13
C GLU A 854 -16.28 -40.62 3.96
N LYS A 855 -17.14 -41.21 3.10
CA LYS A 855 -16.69 -41.89 1.86
C LYS A 855 -16.03 -40.92 0.87
N LYS A 856 -16.65 -39.77 0.56
CA LYS A 856 -16.04 -38.74 -0.30
C LYS A 856 -14.75 -38.18 0.31
N GLY A 857 -14.66 -38.07 1.63
CA GLY A 857 -13.46 -37.65 2.36
C GLY A 857 -12.30 -38.63 2.24
N ALA A 858 -12.56 -39.94 2.41
CA ALA A 858 -11.55 -40.99 2.26
C ALA A 858 -11.02 -41.09 0.82
N GLN A 859 -11.90 -40.95 -0.18
CA GLN A 859 -11.53 -40.94 -1.59
C GLN A 859 -10.71 -39.70 -1.97
N ARG A 860 -11.07 -38.52 -1.45
CA ARG A 860 -10.28 -37.29 -1.58
C ARG A 860 -8.89 -37.47 -0.96
N GLU A 861 -8.79 -38.05 0.24
CA GLU A 861 -7.51 -38.28 0.92
C GLU A 861 -6.61 -39.26 0.16
N ALA A 862 -7.18 -40.33 -0.41
CA ALA A 862 -6.46 -41.26 -1.27
C ALA A 862 -5.91 -40.57 -2.53
N THR A 863 -6.70 -39.69 -3.15
CA THR A 863 -6.25 -38.86 -4.29
C THR A 863 -5.15 -37.88 -3.87
N HIS A 864 -5.31 -37.17 -2.74
CA HIS A 864 -4.28 -36.28 -2.21
C HIS A 864 -2.98 -37.03 -1.83
N PHE A 865 -3.08 -38.28 -1.39
CA PHE A 865 -1.92 -39.14 -1.16
C PHE A 865 -1.20 -39.48 -2.46
N LYS A 866 -1.92 -39.85 -3.52
CA LYS A 866 -1.31 -40.05 -4.85
C LYS A 866 -0.60 -38.80 -5.36
N ILE A 867 -1.21 -37.62 -5.19
CA ILE A 867 -0.57 -36.34 -5.55
C ILE A 867 0.74 -36.14 -4.76
N ARG A 868 0.73 -36.40 -3.45
CA ARG A 868 1.94 -36.35 -2.61
C ARG A 868 3.01 -37.36 -3.05
N MET A 869 2.63 -38.55 -3.49
CA MET A 869 3.57 -39.54 -4.05
C MET A 869 4.14 -39.08 -5.40
N LEU A 870 3.32 -38.43 -6.24
CA LEU A 870 3.78 -37.82 -7.49
C LEU A 870 4.77 -36.68 -7.25
N ASP A 871 4.62 -35.91 -6.16
CA ASP A 871 5.60 -34.89 -5.76
C ASP A 871 7.00 -35.52 -5.57
N LEU A 872 7.10 -36.72 -4.98
CA LEU A 872 8.39 -37.44 -4.85
C LEU A 872 8.97 -37.80 -6.23
N VAL A 873 8.13 -38.27 -7.15
CA VAL A 873 8.55 -38.60 -8.51
C VAL A 873 9.07 -37.36 -9.23
N ASP A 874 8.39 -36.23 -9.12
CA ASP A 874 8.82 -34.96 -9.73
C ASP A 874 10.14 -34.45 -9.13
N VAL A 875 10.31 -34.54 -7.80
CA VAL A 875 11.58 -34.23 -7.14
C VAL A 875 12.71 -35.13 -7.64
N PHE A 876 12.46 -36.42 -7.82
CA PHE A 876 13.47 -37.34 -8.36
C PHE A 876 13.87 -36.97 -9.78
N LEU A 877 12.89 -36.72 -10.66
CA LEU A 877 13.12 -36.37 -12.06
C LEU A 877 13.84 -35.03 -12.23
N SER A 878 13.57 -34.06 -11.35
CA SER A 878 14.20 -32.74 -11.37
C SER A 878 15.63 -32.77 -10.82
N LYS A 879 15.89 -33.52 -9.73
CA LYS A 879 17.21 -33.60 -9.09
C LYS A 879 18.17 -34.58 -9.75
N GLN A 880 17.66 -35.68 -10.30
CA GLN A 880 18.46 -36.76 -10.89
C GLN A 880 18.14 -36.98 -12.39
N PRO A 881 18.15 -35.94 -13.25
CA PRO A 881 17.68 -36.06 -14.64
C PRO A 881 18.55 -36.98 -15.52
N GLN A 882 19.77 -37.31 -15.08
CA GLN A 882 20.72 -38.18 -15.78
C GLN A 882 20.74 -39.60 -15.20
N SER A 883 19.90 -39.91 -14.19
CA SER A 883 19.88 -41.24 -13.58
C SER A 883 19.39 -42.29 -14.59
N PRO A 884 20.04 -43.47 -14.68
CA PRO A 884 19.57 -44.56 -15.54
C PRO A 884 18.18 -45.07 -15.12
N LEU A 885 17.78 -44.85 -13.87
CA LEU A 885 16.46 -45.19 -13.34
C LEU A 885 15.34 -44.36 -14.01
N CYS A 886 15.64 -43.15 -14.51
CA CYS A 886 14.69 -42.34 -15.28
C CYS A 886 14.44 -42.90 -16.70
N ALA A 887 15.36 -43.72 -17.22
CA ALA A 887 15.26 -44.32 -18.57
C ALA A 887 14.65 -45.72 -18.56
N ALA A 888 14.75 -46.47 -17.46
CA ALA A 888 14.15 -47.80 -17.32
C ALA A 888 12.62 -47.79 -17.50
N ASN A 889 11.94 -46.71 -17.12
CA ASN A 889 10.50 -46.51 -17.36
C ASN A 889 10.13 -46.16 -18.82
N ARG A 890 11.08 -46.20 -19.78
CA ARG A 890 10.81 -46.06 -21.23
C ARG A 890 10.84 -47.36 -22.02
N ALA A 891 11.21 -48.51 -21.44
CA ALA A 891 11.26 -49.77 -22.15
C ALA A 891 9.98 -50.61 -21.92
N PRO A 892 9.28 -51.07 -22.98
CA PRO A 892 8.04 -51.82 -22.84
C PRO A 892 8.34 -53.29 -22.52
N SER A 893 8.19 -53.71 -21.26
CA SER A 893 8.09 -55.12 -20.91
C SER A 893 6.65 -55.47 -20.51
N HIS A 894 5.92 -56.00 -21.49
CA HIS A 894 4.77 -56.91 -21.39
C HIS A 894 3.84 -56.83 -20.16
N GLN A 895 3.12 -55.72 -19.99
CA GLN A 895 1.71 -55.68 -19.56
C GLN A 895 1.16 -54.26 -19.82
N PRO A 896 -0.02 -54.07 -20.44
CA PRO A 896 -0.46 -52.76 -20.88
C PRO A 896 -1.15 -51.99 -19.75
N CYS A 897 -0.37 -51.35 -18.87
CA CYS A 897 -0.86 -50.23 -18.06
C CYS A 897 -0.19 -48.93 -18.56
N ARG A 898 -1.03 -48.00 -19.00
CA ARG A 898 -0.63 -46.74 -19.63
C ARG A 898 -0.23 -45.71 -18.57
N PHE A 899 1.05 -45.39 -18.46
CA PHE A 899 1.50 -44.03 -18.11
C PHE A 899 2.73 -43.68 -18.95
N GLY A 900 2.48 -43.05 -20.10
CA GLY A 900 3.53 -42.52 -20.96
C GLY A 900 3.96 -41.14 -20.48
N TRP A 901 5.12 -41.04 -19.82
CA TRP A 901 5.70 -39.77 -19.38
C TRP A 901 6.31 -39.02 -20.57
N SER A 902 5.50 -38.21 -21.24
CA SER A 902 5.96 -37.25 -22.25
C SER A 902 6.33 -35.94 -21.56
N ARG A 903 7.59 -35.48 -21.74
CA ARG A 903 7.99 -34.10 -21.44
C ARG A 903 7.10 -33.16 -22.28
N ARG A 904 6.14 -32.48 -21.65
CA ARG A 904 5.65 -31.21 -22.21
C ARG A 904 6.79 -30.21 -22.10
N THR A 905 7.26 -29.77 -23.26
CA THR A 905 8.11 -28.58 -23.45
C THR A 905 7.54 -27.40 -22.67
N PRO A 906 8.37 -26.56 -22.03
CA PRO A 906 7.91 -25.31 -21.47
C PRO A 906 7.50 -24.40 -22.64
N ILE A 907 6.24 -23.98 -22.65
CA ILE A 907 5.78 -22.89 -23.50
C ILE A 907 6.22 -21.61 -22.77
N ILE A 908 7.01 -20.78 -23.47
CA ILE A 908 7.36 -19.41 -23.08
C ILE A 908 6.11 -18.56 -23.11
#